data_AF-A0A2S4L8Z2-F1
#
_entry.id   AF-A0A2S4L8Z2-F1
#
_cell.length_a   1.000
_cell.length_b   1.000
_cell.length_c   1.000
_cell.angle_alpha   90.00
_cell.angle_beta   90.00
_cell.angle_gamma   90.00
#
_symmetry.space_group_name_H-M   'P 1'
#
loop_
_entity.id
_entity.type
_entity.pdbx_description
1 polymer ?
#
loop_
_entity_poly.entity_id
_entity_poly.type
_entity_poly.pdbx_seq_one_letter_code
_entity_poly.pdbx_strand_id
1 'polypeptide(L)'
;MPPSPRQQQPPQSQWGQQPLETSMYVESSQARVPPPTARTKRLTWISLQEFCKDSTLPVCNLLSSPDHDQEGPWGGCRLTGIPLSGGQHLGNLGSIILCGVAIAAAAFMLLKSEKKRAAVGRREMQLFLICYVVISICEIFSVGVFPLNKSVRLAFTGIHIGMIIATTWILMLNAVVGYQLVDDGTPLSMGLMLLSAAALFIGTGYIALDTGFQWTGYWNSSYELPNRNVALYVLYQLVPLIFLVAFFVLETILVLRVLGEVRPMIYLTAAALLFALGQIFNYAISKYICDGTSGKIDGALFETLFTLLSVVMVWPRNSLPSAIHLVVTDPTLRLHPAPHLLHLVPLQHPAGDPSRARVATMADSDGEFVAEGMSDDDLMDHTVSDDEARPARAKASRSRRKGDRKGAQAWEQSRRTWETNLPEEDQDGVLNLTALEAEKRRRLLRDTTPLQRGIIRHVVLVLDMSFAMAEKDLLPTRYRLMLSYAAAFVREFFEQNPISQLGIVGMRDGVAVRISDLGGNPAEHLERLRAIEGQDPQGNPSLQNALEMCRGALFHAPSHGTREVLIIYGALLSSDPGDIHETISSLITDRIRVSIVGLSAQVAICADLCSKTNAGDDSQYNVAMDEVHFRDLFLAATTPPVTRTQEQSTASLLMMGFPSRTLAPGGSTSYCACHSKPFREGYACTRCAARVCRLPAECPACGLTLILSTHLARSYHHLFPLRNWVEVSWADAVRSAVCFSCQCPFPEQPRGRAHAERAREDPAKPTSKGVSESGRYACEVCGNHFCIDCDVFAHEVIHNCPGCQSVVHAHEPAEVNGNGYANGSMEVDS
;
A
#
# COMPACT_ATOMS: atom_id res chain seq x y z
N MET A 1 57.57 40.98 58.40
CA MET A 1 58.05 42.28 57.89
C MET A 1 56.85 43.09 57.39
N PRO A 2 56.92 44.43 57.24
CA PRO A 2 55.78 45.37 57.29
C PRO A 2 55.27 45.84 55.90
N PRO A 3 54.25 46.73 55.76
CA PRO A 3 53.04 46.98 56.59
C PRO A 3 51.71 47.12 55.79
N SER A 4 50.65 47.59 56.50
CA SER A 4 49.24 47.90 56.16
C SER A 4 49.04 49.26 55.40
N PRO A 5 47.84 49.91 55.22
CA PRO A 5 46.49 49.70 55.83
C PRO A 5 45.15 50.06 55.08
N ARG A 6 44.02 49.53 55.61
CA ARG A 6 42.61 50.08 55.69
C ARG A 6 41.79 50.38 54.39
N GLN A 7 40.50 50.79 54.43
CA GLN A 7 39.24 50.29 55.06
C GLN A 7 38.02 51.21 54.66
N GLN A 8 36.76 50.75 54.80
CA GLN A 8 35.46 51.50 54.88
C GLN A 8 34.64 51.86 53.59
N GLN A 9 33.33 52.09 53.81
CA GLN A 9 32.22 52.63 52.97
C GLN A 9 31.49 53.73 53.83
N PRO A 10 30.41 54.46 53.41
CA PRO A 10 29.80 54.76 52.10
C PRO A 10 29.89 56.32 51.84
N PRO A 11 28.87 57.23 51.76
CA PRO A 11 27.47 57.21 51.25
C PRO A 11 26.99 58.44 50.38
N GLN A 12 25.80 58.27 49.76
CA GLN A 12 24.71 59.25 49.51
C GLN A 12 24.91 60.69 48.91
N SER A 13 24.40 60.85 47.68
CA SER A 13 23.26 61.76 47.31
C SER A 13 23.42 63.27 46.96
N GLN A 14 22.39 63.76 46.24
CA GLN A 14 21.80 65.12 46.14
C GLN A 14 22.06 65.99 44.88
N TRP A 15 20.93 66.26 44.18
CA TRP A 15 20.48 67.44 43.39
C TRP A 15 21.43 68.22 42.44
N GLY A 16 20.88 68.70 41.32
CA GLY A 16 21.59 69.51 40.31
C GLY A 16 21.02 70.92 40.13
N GLN A 17 21.61 71.71 39.22
CA GLN A 17 21.15 73.07 38.88
C GLN A 17 21.49 73.47 37.43
N GLN A 18 20.48 74.01 36.74
CA GLN A 18 20.57 75.04 35.68
C GLN A 18 20.89 76.42 36.34
N PRO A 19 21.24 77.55 35.66
CA PRO A 19 20.52 78.10 34.49
C PRO A 19 21.31 79.05 33.53
N LEU A 20 20.55 79.85 32.75
CA LEU A 20 20.90 81.04 31.94
C LEU A 20 21.61 80.74 30.60
N GLU A 21 21.03 80.97 29.42
CA GLU A 21 20.29 82.11 28.81
C GLU A 21 21.18 83.20 28.19
N THR A 22 21.03 83.40 26.87
CA THR A 22 20.71 84.72 26.28
C THR A 22 20.12 84.51 24.87
N SER A 23 19.37 85.49 24.36
CA SER A 23 18.56 85.42 23.13
C SER A 23 19.00 86.49 22.11
N MET A 24 18.58 86.39 20.83
CA MET A 24 17.99 87.50 20.03
C MET A 24 17.76 87.14 18.52
N TYR A 25 16.50 87.26 18.04
CA TYR A 25 16.03 87.68 16.68
C TYR A 25 16.53 86.99 15.36
N VAL A 26 15.78 86.89 14.24
CA VAL A 26 14.31 86.84 13.95
C VAL A 26 14.06 86.32 12.50
N GLU A 27 12.84 85.84 12.22
CA GLU A 27 12.15 85.55 10.92
C GLU A 27 12.91 85.32 9.59
N SER A 28 12.58 84.21 8.86
CA SER A 28 11.71 84.24 7.65
C SER A 28 11.89 83.04 6.67
N SER A 29 10.74 82.61 6.13
CA SER A 29 10.45 81.85 4.88
C SER A 29 11.51 81.12 4.02
N GLN A 30 11.14 79.88 3.64
CA GLN A 30 11.31 79.22 2.32
C GLN A 30 12.67 78.60 1.88
N ALA A 31 12.66 77.26 1.88
CA ALA A 31 13.12 76.35 0.81
C ALA A 31 14.55 76.46 0.23
N ARG A 32 15.36 75.42 0.52
CA ARG A 32 16.16 74.73 -0.51
C ARG A 32 16.53 73.30 -0.11
N VAL A 33 16.41 72.36 -1.04
CA VAL A 33 16.89 70.97 -0.91
C VAL A 33 18.27 70.85 -1.56
N PRO A 34 19.31 70.33 -0.87
CA PRO A 34 20.54 69.89 -1.49
C PRO A 34 20.46 68.42 -1.95
N PRO A 35 21.17 68.03 -3.03
CA PRO A 35 21.13 66.66 -3.59
C PRO A 35 21.90 65.63 -2.73
N PRO A 36 21.66 64.32 -2.94
CA PRO A 36 22.13 63.28 -2.02
C PRO A 36 23.61 62.91 -2.19
N THR A 37 24.27 62.59 -1.08
CA THR A 37 25.52 61.83 -1.03
C THR A 37 25.35 60.61 -0.12
N ALA A 38 26.07 59.52 -0.43
CA ALA A 38 25.77 58.21 0.14
C ALA A 38 26.04 58.12 1.64
N ARG A 39 25.02 57.75 2.42
CA ARG A 39 25.18 57.24 3.78
C ARG A 39 25.11 55.71 3.78
N THR A 40 26.04 55.08 4.46
CA THR A 40 26.06 53.64 4.72
C THR A 40 24.81 53.21 5.50
N LYS A 41 23.89 52.49 4.86
CA LYS A 41 22.74 51.87 5.56
C LYS A 41 23.28 50.86 6.58
N ARG A 42 23.32 51.23 7.86
CA ARG A 42 23.45 50.26 8.97
C ARG A 42 22.15 49.44 8.97
N LEU A 43 22.21 48.17 8.60
CA LEU A 43 21.03 47.37 8.27
C LEU A 43 20.16 47.07 9.50
N THR A 44 19.20 47.95 9.78
CA THR A 44 18.12 47.75 10.74
C THR A 44 17.01 46.90 10.12
N TRP A 45 17.30 45.61 9.92
CA TRP A 45 16.42 44.63 9.25
C TRP A 45 14.99 44.50 9.83
N ILE A 46 14.73 45.07 11.01
CA ILE A 46 13.50 44.91 11.81
C ILE A 46 12.55 46.13 11.66
N SER A 47 12.78 46.99 10.66
CA SER A 47 11.91 48.12 10.32
C SER A 47 10.96 47.75 9.18
N LEU A 48 9.65 47.83 9.40
CA LEU A 48 8.65 47.64 8.33
C LEU A 48 8.52 48.88 7.43
N GLN A 49 9.01 50.04 7.88
CA GLN A 49 8.91 51.31 7.17
C GLN A 49 9.60 51.29 5.79
N GLU A 50 10.78 50.70 5.66
CA GLU A 50 11.50 50.67 4.38
C GLU A 50 10.87 49.65 3.41
N PHE A 51 10.30 48.56 3.91
CA PHE A 51 9.56 47.59 3.08
C PHE A 51 8.28 48.20 2.49
N CYS A 52 7.44 48.85 3.31
CA CYS A 52 6.21 49.52 2.85
C CYS A 52 6.46 50.74 1.95
N LYS A 53 7.70 51.22 1.85
CA LYS A 53 8.11 52.36 1.03
C LYS A 53 8.52 51.97 -0.39
N ASP A 54 9.16 50.81 -0.52
CA ASP A 54 9.71 50.34 -1.78
C ASP A 54 8.84 49.21 -2.42
N SER A 55 7.84 48.69 -1.69
CA SER A 55 6.89 47.63 -2.08
C SER A 55 5.46 47.89 -1.53
N THR A 56 4.41 47.41 -2.21
CA THR A 56 3.09 47.24 -1.57
C THR A 56 3.00 45.87 -0.91
N LEU A 57 2.47 45.81 0.32
CA LEU A 57 2.40 44.57 1.12
C LEU A 57 1.13 44.60 1.99
N PRO A 58 0.50 43.43 2.29
CA PRO A 58 -0.67 43.39 3.16
C PRO A 58 -0.43 44.09 4.51
N VAL A 59 0.72 43.87 5.13
CA VAL A 59 1.10 44.43 6.45
C VAL A 59 1.05 45.96 6.49
N CYS A 60 1.21 46.65 5.35
CA CYS A 60 1.20 48.11 5.31
C CYS A 60 -0.18 48.71 5.65
N ASN A 61 -1.28 48.04 5.30
CA ASN A 61 -2.64 48.45 5.68
C ASN A 61 -2.86 48.51 7.22
N LEU A 62 -2.04 47.78 8.00
CA LEU A 62 -2.14 47.79 9.47
C LEU A 62 -1.46 49.02 10.09
N LEU A 63 -0.44 49.55 9.42
CA LEU A 63 0.52 50.53 9.95
C LEU A 63 0.24 51.98 9.52
N SER A 64 -0.65 52.18 8.55
CA SER A 64 -1.13 53.47 8.07
C SER A 64 -2.33 53.93 8.92
N SER A 65 -2.12 54.89 9.81
CA SER A 65 -3.20 55.53 10.58
C SER A 65 -3.43 56.96 10.07
N PRO A 66 -4.68 57.43 9.88
CA PRO A 66 -5.96 56.84 10.31
C PRO A 66 -6.72 56.02 9.22
N ASP A 67 -6.19 55.95 8.00
CA ASP A 67 -6.94 55.51 6.81
C ASP A 67 -6.71 54.03 6.40
N HIS A 68 -5.70 53.37 6.98
CA HIS A 68 -5.42 51.94 6.87
C HIS A 68 -5.29 51.42 5.43
N ASP A 69 -4.55 52.15 4.59
CA ASP A 69 -4.25 51.85 3.19
C ASP A 69 -2.74 51.59 2.95
N GLN A 70 -2.29 51.62 1.70
CA GLN A 70 -0.87 51.48 1.35
C GLN A 70 -0.07 52.81 1.45
N GLU A 71 -0.72 53.94 1.80
CA GLU A 71 -0.20 55.31 1.63
C GLU A 71 0.24 55.96 2.96
N GLY A 72 0.93 55.19 3.82
CA GLY A 72 1.39 55.68 5.12
C GLY A 72 2.59 56.65 5.09
N PRO A 73 3.05 57.10 6.27
CA PRO A 73 4.05 58.17 6.45
C PRO A 73 5.50 57.80 6.04
N TRP A 74 5.68 56.74 5.25
CA TRP A 74 6.97 56.21 4.80
C TRP A 74 7.44 56.77 3.47
N GLY A 75 6.55 57.36 2.65
CA GLY A 75 6.91 58.08 1.42
C GLY A 75 7.32 57.17 0.26
N GLY A 76 6.43 56.24 -0.11
CA GLY A 76 6.55 55.41 -1.31
C GLY A 76 5.91 56.03 -2.57
N CYS A 77 5.92 55.28 -3.68
CA CYS A 77 5.21 55.66 -4.90
C CYS A 77 3.70 55.38 -4.77
N ARG A 78 2.85 56.30 -5.26
CA ARG A 78 1.39 56.24 -5.10
C ARG A 78 0.72 55.47 -6.23
N LEU A 79 0.00 54.39 -5.93
CA LEU A 79 -0.83 53.67 -6.90
C LEU A 79 -2.14 54.41 -7.17
N THR A 80 -2.22 55.10 -8.30
CA THR A 80 -3.40 55.86 -8.77
C THR A 80 -4.27 55.10 -9.78
N GLY A 81 -3.72 54.05 -10.41
CA GLY A 81 -4.47 53.01 -11.12
C GLY A 81 -5.51 53.51 -12.14
N ILE A 82 -6.76 53.05 -12.00
CA ILE A 82 -7.92 53.53 -12.77
C ILE A 82 -8.85 54.36 -11.87
N PRO A 83 -9.26 55.58 -12.26
CA PRO A 83 -10.25 56.36 -11.54
C PRO A 83 -11.68 55.83 -11.76
N LEU A 84 -12.47 55.79 -10.69
CA LEU A 84 -13.89 55.47 -10.67
C LEU A 84 -14.74 56.74 -10.44
N SER A 85 -16.05 56.63 -10.66
CA SER A 85 -17.01 57.66 -10.27
C SER A 85 -16.95 57.92 -8.76
N GLY A 86 -17.01 59.20 -8.37
CA GLY A 86 -16.93 59.61 -6.95
C GLY A 86 -15.50 59.85 -6.42
N GLY A 87 -14.47 59.84 -7.27
CA GLY A 87 -13.09 60.15 -6.85
C GLY A 87 -12.36 59.00 -6.15
N GLN A 88 -12.90 57.78 -6.25
CA GLN A 88 -12.22 56.56 -5.84
C GLN A 88 -11.29 56.06 -6.95
N HIS A 89 -10.30 55.26 -6.60
CA HIS A 89 -9.32 54.70 -7.53
C HIS A 89 -9.18 53.19 -7.28
N LEU A 90 -9.06 52.40 -8.35
CA LEU A 90 -8.70 50.99 -8.29
C LEU A 90 -7.21 50.87 -8.65
N GLY A 91 -6.37 50.68 -7.62
CA GLY A 91 -4.91 50.78 -7.75
C GLY A 91 -4.29 49.68 -8.61
N ASN A 92 -4.20 48.46 -8.07
CA ASN A 92 -3.42 47.38 -8.69
C ASN A 92 -4.29 46.42 -9.52
N LEU A 93 -4.89 46.94 -10.60
CA LEU A 93 -5.77 46.15 -11.50
C LEU A 93 -5.10 44.86 -11.98
N GLY A 94 -3.80 44.90 -12.27
CA GLY A 94 -3.08 43.73 -12.78
C GLY A 94 -2.96 42.60 -11.75
N SER A 95 -2.62 42.93 -10.49
CA SER A 95 -2.64 41.96 -9.38
C SER A 95 -4.04 41.33 -9.22
N ILE A 96 -5.12 42.13 -9.29
CA ILE A 96 -6.50 41.63 -9.21
C ILE A 96 -6.82 40.64 -10.35
N ILE A 97 -6.43 40.96 -11.59
CA ILE A 97 -6.62 40.07 -12.74
C ILE A 97 -5.83 38.77 -12.58
N LEU A 98 -4.56 38.84 -12.15
CA LEU A 98 -3.74 37.65 -11.94
C LEU A 98 -4.22 36.81 -10.76
N CYS A 99 -4.74 37.39 -9.69
CA CYS A 99 -5.43 36.66 -8.63
C CYS A 99 -6.66 35.91 -9.16
N GLY A 100 -7.44 36.53 -10.04
CA GLY A 100 -8.56 35.86 -10.73
C GLY A 100 -8.10 34.66 -11.58
N VAL A 101 -6.99 34.81 -12.32
CA VAL A 101 -6.36 33.71 -13.07
C VAL A 101 -5.80 32.64 -12.14
N ALA A 102 -5.21 33.00 -11.00
CA ALA A 102 -4.68 32.09 -10.00
C ALA A 102 -5.79 31.24 -9.36
N ILE A 103 -6.92 31.85 -9.00
CA ILE A 103 -8.11 31.16 -8.49
C ILE A 103 -8.64 30.16 -9.54
N ALA A 104 -8.76 30.58 -10.81
CA ALA A 104 -9.22 29.70 -11.89
C ALA A 104 -8.26 28.53 -12.16
N ALA A 105 -6.94 28.78 -12.14
CA ALA A 105 -5.92 27.76 -12.32
C ALA A 105 -5.87 26.78 -11.14
N ALA A 106 -5.95 27.27 -9.90
CA ALA A 106 -5.99 26.44 -8.70
C ALA A 106 -7.26 25.59 -8.63
N ALA A 107 -8.43 26.13 -8.97
CA ALA A 107 -9.68 25.37 -9.07
C ALA A 107 -9.60 24.29 -10.17
N PHE A 108 -9.00 24.59 -11.32
CA PHE A 108 -8.74 23.59 -12.36
C PHE A 108 -7.79 22.47 -11.89
N MET A 109 -6.71 22.81 -11.20
CA MET A 109 -5.79 21.83 -10.61
C MET A 109 -6.46 20.98 -9.52
N LEU A 110 -7.34 21.58 -8.72
CA LEU A 110 -8.14 20.89 -7.70
C LEU A 110 -9.09 19.86 -8.35
N LEU A 111 -9.94 20.27 -9.30
CA LEU A 111 -10.85 19.38 -10.04
C LEU A 111 -10.12 18.28 -10.83
N LYS A 112 -8.88 18.54 -11.26
CA LYS A 112 -8.03 17.57 -11.97
C LYS A 112 -7.33 16.59 -11.03
N SER A 113 -7.17 16.93 -9.75
CA SER A 113 -6.60 16.03 -8.73
C SER A 113 -7.56 14.88 -8.33
N GLU A 114 -8.87 15.14 -8.33
CA GLU A 114 -9.88 14.13 -7.97
C GLU A 114 -9.98 13.00 -9.01
N LYS A 115 -9.71 13.32 -10.29
CA LYS A 115 -9.86 12.39 -11.42
C LYS A 115 -8.70 11.40 -11.56
N LYS A 116 -7.70 11.39 -10.65
CA LYS A 116 -6.57 10.45 -10.65
C LYS A 116 -6.57 9.62 -9.37
N ARG A 117 -6.55 8.28 -9.49
CA ARG A 117 -6.71 7.36 -8.34
C ARG A 117 -5.43 6.97 -7.60
N ALA A 118 -4.24 7.21 -8.16
CA ALA A 118 -2.96 6.88 -7.52
C ALA A 118 -2.01 8.10 -7.51
N ALA A 119 -1.81 8.68 -6.33
CA ALA A 119 -0.83 9.71 -6.00
C ALA A 119 -0.76 9.81 -4.47
N VAL A 120 0.45 9.93 -3.91
CA VAL A 120 0.72 10.16 -2.49
C VAL A 120 0.63 11.66 -2.19
N GLY A 121 0.11 12.04 -1.03
CA GLY A 121 -0.08 13.44 -0.64
C GLY A 121 -1.20 14.11 -1.41
N ARG A 122 -2.34 13.42 -1.63
CA ARG A 122 -3.45 13.93 -2.45
C ARG A 122 -4.37 14.88 -1.69
N ARG A 123 -4.86 14.51 -0.51
CA ARG A 123 -5.72 15.38 0.32
C ARG A 123 -4.93 16.54 0.91
N GLU A 124 -3.68 16.24 1.23
CA GLU A 124 -2.56 17.08 1.61
C GLU A 124 -2.33 18.22 0.58
N MET A 125 -2.23 17.87 -0.72
CA MET A 125 -2.09 18.82 -1.82
C MET A 125 -3.42 19.54 -2.17
N GLN A 126 -4.56 18.87 -2.03
CA GLN A 126 -5.88 19.53 -2.16
C GLN A 126 -6.07 20.63 -1.11
N LEU A 127 -5.69 20.37 0.14
CA LEU A 127 -5.72 21.34 1.24
C LEU A 127 -4.83 22.55 0.93
N PHE A 128 -3.59 22.33 0.48
CA PHE A 128 -2.70 23.41 0.04
C PHE A 128 -3.32 24.29 -1.07
N LEU A 129 -3.93 23.67 -2.10
CA LEU A 129 -4.58 24.40 -3.20
C LEU A 129 -5.81 25.20 -2.72
N ILE A 130 -6.59 24.67 -1.77
CA ILE A 130 -7.73 25.38 -1.16
C ILE A 130 -7.24 26.59 -0.37
N CYS A 131 -6.19 26.43 0.44
CA CYS A 131 -5.59 27.55 1.18
C CYS A 131 -5.00 28.63 0.26
N TYR A 132 -4.39 28.24 -0.87
CA TYR A 132 -3.90 29.17 -1.89
C TYR A 132 -5.03 29.97 -2.56
N VAL A 133 -6.18 29.34 -2.86
CA VAL A 133 -7.38 30.06 -3.35
C VAL A 133 -7.84 31.13 -2.35
N VAL A 134 -7.83 30.81 -1.05
CA VAL A 134 -8.20 31.78 0.00
C VAL A 134 -7.19 32.93 0.09
N ILE A 135 -5.88 32.67 -0.08
CA ILE A 135 -4.86 33.73 -0.21
C ILE A 135 -5.19 34.67 -1.37
N SER A 136 -5.36 34.15 -2.59
CA SER A 136 -5.64 34.99 -3.77
C SER A 136 -6.95 35.79 -3.65
N ILE A 137 -7.97 35.28 -2.94
CA ILE A 137 -9.19 36.05 -2.62
C ILE A 137 -8.88 37.19 -1.64
N CYS A 138 -8.08 36.96 -0.60
CA CYS A 138 -7.73 38.00 0.37
C CYS A 138 -6.76 39.04 -0.22
N GLU A 139 -5.94 38.65 -1.18
CA GLU A 139 -5.00 39.52 -1.88
C GLU A 139 -5.72 40.60 -2.72
N ILE A 140 -6.76 40.23 -3.48
CA ILE A 140 -7.62 41.15 -4.24
C ILE A 140 -8.11 42.33 -3.36
N PHE A 141 -8.43 42.05 -2.10
CA PHE A 141 -8.98 43.03 -1.16
C PHE A 141 -7.93 43.75 -0.30
N SER A 142 -6.69 43.25 -0.21
CA SER A 142 -5.62 43.83 0.63
C SER A 142 -4.48 44.49 -0.15
N VAL A 143 -4.07 43.91 -1.29
CA VAL A 143 -3.00 44.42 -2.18
C VAL A 143 -3.57 45.03 -3.46
N GLY A 144 -4.73 44.56 -3.94
CA GLY A 144 -5.41 45.12 -5.12
C GLY A 144 -5.83 46.59 -5.00
N VAL A 145 -5.81 47.16 -3.79
CA VAL A 145 -6.31 48.52 -3.45
C VAL A 145 -7.77 48.70 -3.89
N PHE A 146 -8.64 47.78 -3.48
CA PHE A 146 -10.07 47.88 -3.71
C PHE A 146 -10.70 48.94 -2.76
N PRO A 147 -11.67 49.76 -3.20
CA PRO A 147 -12.33 50.76 -2.36
C PRO A 147 -13.29 50.11 -1.34
N LEU A 148 -12.72 49.63 -0.24
CA LEU A 148 -13.41 49.03 0.91
C LEU A 148 -13.45 49.98 2.11
N ASN A 149 -14.45 49.80 2.97
CA ASN A 149 -14.45 50.36 4.33
C ASN A 149 -13.20 49.88 5.09
N LYS A 150 -12.52 50.77 5.82
CA LYS A 150 -11.24 50.48 6.48
C LYS A 150 -11.27 49.26 7.40
N SER A 151 -12.33 49.07 8.18
CA SER A 151 -12.53 47.87 9.03
C SER A 151 -12.58 46.56 8.22
N VAL A 152 -13.14 46.59 7.02
CA VAL A 152 -13.22 45.41 6.13
C VAL A 152 -11.84 45.12 5.51
N ARG A 153 -11.11 46.16 5.10
CA ARG A 153 -9.73 46.02 4.59
C ARG A 153 -8.77 45.49 5.68
N LEU A 154 -8.91 45.95 6.92
CA LEU A 154 -8.18 45.42 8.08
C LEU A 154 -8.49 43.93 8.33
N ALA A 155 -9.77 43.54 8.29
CA ALA A 155 -10.18 42.15 8.43
C ALA A 155 -9.56 41.23 7.36
N PHE A 156 -9.69 41.59 6.07
CA PHE A 156 -9.05 40.83 4.98
C PHE A 156 -7.52 40.81 5.09
N THR A 157 -6.89 41.90 5.54
CA THR A 157 -5.44 41.95 5.75
C THR A 157 -4.99 40.98 6.84
N GLY A 158 -5.68 40.94 7.99
CA GLY A 158 -5.37 40.01 9.07
C GLY A 158 -5.52 38.54 8.65
N ILE A 159 -6.59 38.22 7.90
CA ILE A 159 -6.82 36.90 7.32
C ILE A 159 -5.70 36.55 6.32
N HIS A 160 -5.33 37.47 5.43
CA HIS A 160 -4.28 37.25 4.43
C HIS A 160 -2.94 36.87 5.09
N ILE A 161 -2.49 37.65 6.08
CA ILE A 161 -1.22 37.43 6.78
C ILE A 161 -1.23 36.09 7.54
N GLY A 162 -2.34 35.74 8.20
CA GLY A 162 -2.50 34.42 8.84
C GLY A 162 -2.47 33.27 7.84
N MET A 163 -3.14 33.41 6.69
CA MET A 163 -3.23 32.37 5.67
C MET A 163 -1.89 32.08 4.99
N ILE A 164 -1.02 33.08 4.79
CA ILE A 164 0.32 32.89 4.23
C ILE A 164 1.15 31.91 5.09
N ILE A 165 1.10 32.06 6.41
CA ILE A 165 1.86 31.22 7.35
C ILE A 165 1.24 29.83 7.44
N ALA A 166 -0.09 29.74 7.54
CA ALA A 166 -0.79 28.46 7.54
C ALA A 166 -0.52 27.66 6.25
N THR A 167 -0.52 28.31 5.09
CA THR A 167 -0.29 27.66 3.78
C THR A 167 1.16 27.22 3.60
N THR A 168 2.14 28.02 4.05
CA THR A 168 3.56 27.64 4.01
C THR A 168 3.92 26.56 5.03
N TRP A 169 3.23 26.52 6.18
CA TRP A 169 3.29 25.41 7.14
C TRP A 169 2.72 24.11 6.55
N ILE A 170 1.53 24.15 5.94
CA ILE A 170 0.93 23.00 5.24
C ILE A 170 1.87 22.50 4.14
N LEU A 171 2.43 23.40 3.32
CA LEU A 171 3.37 23.02 2.26
C LEU A 171 4.61 22.30 2.83
N MET A 172 5.14 22.74 3.97
CA MET A 172 6.27 22.09 4.64
C MET A 172 5.87 20.72 5.22
N LEU A 173 4.71 20.59 5.86
CA LEU A 173 4.21 19.28 6.34
C LEU A 173 3.92 18.30 5.19
N ASN A 174 3.47 18.76 4.03
CA ASN A 174 3.29 17.91 2.85
C ASN A 174 4.60 17.21 2.42
N ALA A 175 5.76 17.84 2.63
CA ALA A 175 7.07 17.20 2.39
C ALA A 175 7.44 16.17 3.48
N VAL A 176 6.94 16.33 4.71
CA VAL A 176 7.13 15.35 5.80
C VAL A 176 6.25 14.11 5.58
N VAL A 177 4.99 14.28 5.15
CA VAL A 177 4.09 13.17 4.80
C VAL A 177 4.67 12.30 3.68
N GLY A 178 5.44 12.89 2.75
CA GLY A 178 6.17 12.17 1.71
C GLY A 178 7.13 11.07 2.21
N TYR A 179 7.60 11.16 3.46
CA TYR A 179 8.45 10.13 4.10
C TYR A 179 7.65 8.94 4.66
N GLN A 180 6.31 8.91 4.51
CA GLN A 180 5.42 7.82 4.95
C GLN A 180 5.52 7.53 6.46
N LEU A 181 5.84 8.55 7.27
CA LEU A 181 5.88 8.48 8.74
C LEU A 181 4.49 8.38 9.39
N VAL A 182 3.45 8.76 8.65
CA VAL A 182 2.02 8.66 9.00
C VAL A 182 1.29 8.27 7.72
N ASP A 183 0.27 7.42 7.83
CA ASP A 183 -0.51 6.97 6.66
C ASP A 183 -1.21 8.13 5.95
N ASP A 184 -0.90 8.26 4.65
CA ASP A 184 -1.35 9.29 3.72
C ASP A 184 -2.89 9.31 3.58
N GLY A 185 -3.50 10.49 3.61
CA GLY A 185 -4.96 10.64 3.50
C GLY A 185 -5.78 10.15 4.69
N THR A 186 -5.16 9.70 5.80
CA THR A 186 -5.91 9.35 7.03
C THR A 186 -6.55 10.57 7.68
N PRO A 187 -7.69 10.42 8.39
CA PRO A 187 -8.29 11.51 9.16
C PRO A 187 -7.36 12.03 10.26
N LEU A 188 -6.47 11.18 10.78
CA LEU A 188 -5.42 11.57 11.74
C LEU A 188 -4.39 12.52 11.11
N SER A 189 -3.82 12.14 9.95
CA SER A 189 -2.87 12.99 9.22
C SER A 189 -3.49 14.35 8.86
N MET A 190 -4.69 14.32 8.27
CA MET A 190 -5.45 15.52 7.90
C MET A 190 -5.79 16.40 9.11
N GLY A 191 -6.21 15.80 10.22
CA GLY A 191 -6.51 16.51 11.47
C GLY A 191 -5.27 17.19 12.07
N LEU A 192 -4.12 16.52 12.08
CA LEU A 192 -2.86 17.08 12.60
C LEU A 192 -2.37 18.28 11.77
N MET A 193 -2.44 18.19 10.44
CA MET A 193 -2.11 19.33 9.56
C MET A 193 -3.09 20.49 9.75
N LEU A 194 -4.41 20.23 9.74
CA LEU A 194 -5.43 21.27 9.90
C LEU A 194 -5.33 21.99 11.25
N LEU A 195 -5.19 21.24 12.36
CA LEU A 195 -5.16 21.82 13.70
C LEU A 195 -3.87 22.63 13.96
N SER A 196 -2.73 22.15 13.48
CA SER A 196 -1.46 22.90 13.59
C SER A 196 -1.43 24.14 12.68
N ALA A 197 -1.98 24.06 11.46
CA ALA A 197 -2.15 25.22 10.57
C ALA A 197 -3.13 26.25 11.15
N ALA A 198 -4.25 25.80 11.73
CA ALA A 198 -5.24 26.65 12.38
C ALA A 198 -4.64 27.41 13.58
N ALA A 199 -3.79 26.78 14.39
CA ALA A 199 -3.10 27.44 15.49
C ALA A 199 -2.21 28.60 15.01
N LEU A 200 -1.46 28.42 13.91
CA LEU A 200 -0.63 29.47 13.31
C LEU A 200 -1.47 30.58 12.64
N PHE A 201 -2.57 30.21 11.98
CA PHE A 201 -3.55 31.14 11.41
C PHE A 201 -4.16 32.05 12.49
N ILE A 202 -4.72 31.46 13.55
CA ILE A 202 -5.38 32.19 14.64
C ILE A 202 -4.36 33.05 15.40
N GLY A 203 -3.19 32.49 15.74
CA GLY A 203 -2.15 33.22 16.48
C GLY A 203 -1.64 34.45 15.73
N THR A 204 -1.38 34.34 14.42
CA THR A 204 -0.91 35.49 13.65
C THR A 204 -2.06 36.44 13.29
N GLY A 205 -3.22 35.90 12.92
CA GLY A 205 -4.42 36.69 12.63
C GLY A 205 -4.81 37.57 13.82
N TYR A 206 -4.74 37.04 15.05
CA TYR A 206 -4.93 37.82 16.27
C TYR A 206 -3.94 38.99 16.38
N ILE A 207 -2.63 38.75 16.22
CA ILE A 207 -1.61 39.80 16.30
C ILE A 207 -1.81 40.87 15.21
N ALA A 208 -2.16 40.47 13.98
CA ALA A 208 -2.42 41.37 12.87
C ALA A 208 -3.68 42.23 13.09
N LEU A 209 -4.77 41.61 13.56
CA LEU A 209 -6.04 42.30 13.82
C LEU A 209 -5.93 43.22 15.05
N ASP A 210 -5.27 42.80 16.13
CA ASP A 210 -5.03 43.66 17.30
C ASP A 210 -4.08 44.83 16.97
N THR A 211 -3.07 44.61 16.12
CA THR A 211 -2.23 45.71 15.60
C THR A 211 -3.06 46.71 14.80
N GLY A 212 -4.00 46.27 13.97
CA GLY A 212 -4.81 47.14 13.11
C GLY A 212 -6.00 47.81 13.79
N PHE A 213 -6.69 47.12 14.71
CA PHE A 213 -7.88 47.62 15.43
C PHE A 213 -7.59 48.16 16.83
N GLN A 214 -6.37 47.97 17.36
CA GLN A 214 -5.91 48.50 18.65
C GLN A 214 -6.75 48.01 19.85
N TRP A 215 -7.26 46.77 19.81
CA TRP A 215 -8.15 46.24 20.86
C TRP A 215 -7.50 46.16 22.24
N THR A 216 -6.23 45.76 22.32
CA THR A 216 -5.45 45.73 23.58
C THR A 216 -4.60 46.98 23.78
N GLY A 217 -4.33 47.74 22.70
CA GLY A 217 -3.37 48.83 22.67
C GLY A 217 -1.89 48.43 22.81
N TYR A 218 -1.57 47.15 23.01
CA TYR A 218 -0.20 46.67 23.26
C TYR A 218 0.76 46.96 22.09
N TRP A 219 0.26 46.87 20.86
CA TRP A 219 1.04 47.09 19.64
C TRP A 219 1.08 48.55 19.16
N ASN A 220 0.58 49.53 19.94
CA ASN A 220 0.46 50.92 19.49
C ASN A 220 1.80 51.60 19.13
N SER A 221 2.93 51.10 19.64
CA SER A 221 4.28 51.52 19.21
C SER A 221 4.63 51.15 17.75
N SER A 222 3.77 50.39 17.07
CA SER A 222 3.92 50.05 15.64
C SER A 222 3.65 51.25 14.71
N TYR A 223 2.99 52.31 15.20
CA TYR A 223 2.67 53.51 14.42
C TYR A 223 3.73 54.62 14.52
N GLU A 224 4.64 54.53 15.48
CA GLU A 224 5.77 55.46 15.60
C GLU A 224 6.88 55.04 14.63
N LEU A 225 7.37 55.97 13.81
CA LEU A 225 8.48 55.69 12.88
C LEU A 225 9.71 55.25 13.70
N PRO A 226 10.34 54.09 13.40
CA PRO A 226 10.34 53.40 12.09
C PRO A 226 9.40 52.17 12.01
N ASN A 227 8.19 52.25 12.55
CA ASN A 227 7.11 51.26 12.46
C ASN A 227 7.55 49.84 12.88
N ARG A 228 7.99 49.71 14.13
CA ARG A 228 8.69 48.52 14.63
C ARG A 228 7.75 47.50 15.27
N ASN A 229 7.13 46.64 14.46
CA ASN A 229 6.41 45.45 14.95
C ASN A 229 7.26 44.17 14.74
N VAL A 230 7.92 43.70 15.81
CA VAL A 230 8.83 42.54 15.74
C VAL A 230 8.07 41.22 15.53
N ALA A 231 6.88 41.07 16.12
CA ALA A 231 6.09 39.85 16.00
C ALA A 231 5.58 39.66 14.57
N LEU A 232 4.97 40.70 13.97
CA LEU A 232 4.56 40.65 12.57
C LEU A 232 5.75 40.48 11.63
N TYR A 233 6.89 41.13 11.87
CA TYR A 233 8.09 40.91 11.04
C TYR A 233 8.55 39.45 11.05
N VAL A 234 8.67 38.82 12.23
CA VAL A 234 9.11 37.42 12.33
C VAL A 234 8.08 36.47 11.71
N LEU A 235 6.79 36.67 12.01
CA LEU A 235 5.72 35.79 11.55
C LEU A 235 5.46 35.92 10.04
N TYR A 236 5.39 37.13 9.49
CA TYR A 236 5.13 37.35 8.06
C TYR A 236 6.36 37.08 7.18
N GLN A 237 7.55 37.50 7.59
CA GLN A 237 8.73 37.48 6.72
C GLN A 237 9.66 36.29 6.96
N LEU A 238 10.00 36.00 8.22
CA LEU A 238 11.08 35.07 8.55
C LEU A 238 10.61 33.62 8.63
N VAL A 239 9.45 33.38 9.25
CA VAL A 239 8.91 32.03 9.48
C VAL A 239 8.51 31.33 8.17
N PRO A 240 7.75 31.96 7.24
CA PRO A 240 7.47 31.40 5.91
C PRO A 240 8.73 31.09 5.09
N LEU A 241 9.76 31.94 5.17
CA LEU A 241 11.04 31.68 4.50
C LEU A 241 11.74 30.43 5.04
N ILE A 242 11.73 30.24 6.37
CA ILE A 242 12.25 29.02 7.02
C ILE A 242 11.46 27.78 6.57
N PHE A 243 10.13 27.86 6.53
CA PHE A 243 9.28 26.75 6.09
C PHE A 243 9.51 26.38 4.61
N LEU A 244 9.67 27.37 3.73
CA LEU A 244 9.97 27.13 2.30
C LEU A 244 11.36 26.53 2.07
N VAL A 245 12.37 26.93 2.85
CA VAL A 245 13.71 26.32 2.81
C VAL A 245 13.67 24.89 3.35
N ALA A 246 12.97 24.64 4.45
CA ALA A 246 12.79 23.30 5.01
C ALA A 246 12.08 22.37 4.02
N PHE A 247 10.98 22.83 3.41
CA PHE A 247 10.27 22.15 2.32
C PHE A 247 11.23 21.76 1.18
N PHE A 248 11.98 22.71 0.63
CA PHE A 248 12.88 22.46 -0.49
C PHE A 248 13.97 21.42 -0.15
N VAL A 249 14.54 21.47 1.07
CA VAL A 249 15.55 20.51 1.53
C VAL A 249 14.96 19.11 1.74
N LEU A 250 13.81 19.01 2.41
CA LEU A 250 13.12 17.74 2.65
C LEU A 250 12.73 17.05 1.33
N GLU A 251 12.19 17.81 0.38
CA GLU A 251 11.83 17.28 -0.95
C GLU A 251 13.06 16.91 -1.80
N THR A 252 14.13 17.70 -1.72
CA THR A 252 15.41 17.36 -2.40
C THR A 252 15.97 16.04 -1.88
N ILE A 253 15.93 15.80 -0.56
CA ILE A 253 16.38 14.54 0.03
C ILE A 253 15.45 13.39 -0.39
N LEU A 254 14.13 13.58 -0.33
CA LEU A 254 13.13 12.57 -0.73
C LEU A 254 13.31 12.13 -2.18
N VAL A 255 13.39 13.08 -3.12
CA VAL A 255 13.53 12.77 -4.55
C VAL A 255 14.88 12.10 -4.84
N LEU A 256 15.99 12.61 -4.29
CA LEU A 256 17.34 12.10 -4.59
C LEU A 256 17.74 10.83 -3.81
N ARG A 257 17.13 10.54 -2.66
CA ARG A 257 17.50 9.38 -1.82
C ARG A 257 16.45 8.28 -1.75
N VAL A 258 15.15 8.61 -1.92
CA VAL A 258 14.06 7.63 -1.81
C VAL A 258 13.54 7.24 -3.19
N LEU A 259 13.28 8.21 -4.08
CA LEU A 259 12.73 7.92 -5.42
C LEU A 259 13.83 7.64 -6.47
N GLY A 260 14.96 8.33 -6.39
CA GLY A 260 16.08 8.17 -7.33
C GLY A 260 15.86 8.76 -8.75
N GLU A 261 14.69 9.34 -9.04
CA GLU A 261 14.41 9.97 -10.34
C GLU A 261 14.85 11.45 -10.35
N VAL A 262 15.59 11.86 -11.39
CA VAL A 262 16.06 13.25 -11.55
C VAL A 262 15.03 14.21 -12.15
N ARG A 263 13.93 13.72 -12.77
CA ARG A 263 12.94 14.59 -13.41
C ARG A 263 12.15 15.45 -12.42
N PRO A 264 11.67 14.97 -11.26
CA PRO A 264 10.98 15.82 -10.27
C PRO A 264 11.85 16.97 -9.74
N MET A 265 13.18 16.80 -9.68
CA MET A 265 14.12 17.87 -9.27
C MET A 265 14.12 19.07 -10.21
N ILE A 266 13.86 18.87 -11.51
CA ILE A 266 13.80 19.97 -12.48
C ILE A 266 12.58 20.87 -12.18
N TYR A 267 11.42 20.28 -11.88
CA TYR A 267 10.22 21.03 -11.49
C TYR A 267 10.37 21.72 -10.12
N LEU A 268 10.97 21.03 -9.13
CA LEU A 268 11.21 21.59 -7.79
C LEU A 268 12.19 22.78 -7.84
N THR A 269 13.29 22.67 -8.60
CA THR A 269 14.25 23.78 -8.76
C THR A 269 13.69 24.93 -9.59
N ALA A 270 12.92 24.65 -10.64
CA ALA A 270 12.20 25.68 -11.40
C ALA A 270 11.19 26.45 -10.51
N ALA A 271 10.41 25.74 -9.68
CA ALA A 271 9.48 26.36 -8.74
C ALA A 271 10.18 27.30 -7.75
N ALA A 272 11.33 26.88 -7.19
CA ALA A 272 12.11 27.69 -6.27
C ALA A 272 12.71 28.94 -6.94
N LEU A 273 13.23 28.81 -8.17
CA LEU A 273 13.76 29.93 -8.94
C LEU A 273 12.67 30.94 -9.34
N LEU A 274 11.49 30.46 -9.74
CA LEU A 274 10.33 31.31 -10.03
C LEU A 274 9.89 32.10 -8.79
N PHE A 275 9.72 31.44 -7.65
CA PHE A 275 9.35 32.12 -6.41
C PHE A 275 10.40 33.18 -6.01
N ALA A 276 11.69 32.84 -6.05
CA ALA A 276 12.77 33.79 -5.74
C ALA A 276 12.76 35.01 -6.67
N LEU A 277 12.46 34.81 -7.97
CA LEU A 277 12.30 35.91 -8.93
C LEU A 277 11.12 36.81 -8.58
N GLY A 278 9.97 36.25 -8.21
CA GLY A 278 8.81 37.01 -7.72
C GLY A 278 9.13 37.88 -6.50
N GLN A 279 9.86 37.32 -5.52
CA GLN A 279 10.28 38.08 -4.33
C GLN A 279 11.28 39.20 -4.66
N ILE A 280 12.17 39.01 -5.66
CA ILE A 280 13.06 40.08 -6.16
C ILE A 280 12.24 41.20 -6.82
N PHE A 281 11.24 40.85 -7.65
CA PHE A 281 10.36 41.84 -8.24
C PHE A 281 9.60 42.66 -7.19
N ASN A 282 9.08 42.01 -6.14
CA ASN A 282 8.38 42.70 -5.07
C ASN A 282 9.31 43.62 -4.24
N TYR A 283 10.41 43.08 -3.71
CA TYR A 283 11.22 43.79 -2.70
C TYR A 283 12.34 44.70 -3.25
N ALA A 284 12.75 44.53 -4.51
CA ALA A 284 13.86 45.31 -5.08
C ALA A 284 13.49 46.11 -6.34
N ILE A 285 12.54 45.64 -7.16
CA ILE A 285 12.21 46.25 -8.46
C ILE A 285 10.91 47.06 -8.41
N SER A 286 9.98 46.72 -7.50
CA SER A 286 8.61 47.27 -7.42
C SER A 286 8.51 48.79 -7.53
N LYS A 287 9.29 49.52 -6.73
CA LYS A 287 9.39 50.98 -6.81
C LYS A 287 9.74 51.52 -8.20
N TYR A 288 10.74 50.95 -8.86
CA TYR A 288 11.16 51.38 -10.20
C TYR A 288 10.05 51.14 -11.25
N ILE A 289 9.22 50.12 -11.04
CA ILE A 289 8.03 49.85 -11.88
C ILE A 289 6.91 50.87 -11.58
N CYS A 290 6.68 51.20 -10.31
CA CYS A 290 5.69 52.19 -9.92
C CYS A 290 6.05 53.60 -10.43
N ASP A 291 7.28 54.06 -10.19
CA ASP A 291 7.79 55.33 -10.70
C ASP A 291 7.79 55.35 -12.24
N GLY A 292 8.24 54.26 -12.87
CA GLY A 292 8.32 54.14 -14.33
C GLY A 292 6.98 54.00 -15.06
N THR A 293 5.89 53.65 -14.36
CA THR A 293 4.53 53.57 -14.94
C THR A 293 3.60 54.68 -14.45
N SER A 294 4.13 55.69 -13.76
CA SER A 294 3.36 56.78 -13.14
C SER A 294 2.28 56.29 -12.16
N GLY A 295 2.59 55.28 -11.35
CA GLY A 295 1.69 54.76 -10.32
C GLY A 295 0.52 53.93 -10.85
N LYS A 296 0.70 53.20 -11.96
CA LYS A 296 -0.35 52.34 -12.55
C LYS A 296 -0.21 50.86 -12.19
N ILE A 297 1.02 50.38 -12.05
CA ILE A 297 1.36 49.02 -11.62
C ILE A 297 2.66 49.07 -10.79
N ASP A 298 2.94 48.01 -10.05
CA ASP A 298 4.13 47.85 -9.23
C ASP A 298 4.72 46.44 -9.37
N GLY A 299 5.61 46.05 -8.45
CA GLY A 299 6.22 44.71 -8.43
C GLY A 299 5.31 43.59 -7.89
N ALA A 300 4.23 43.90 -7.14
CA ALA A 300 3.31 42.89 -6.65
C ALA A 300 2.54 42.19 -7.80
N LEU A 301 2.38 42.89 -8.93
CA LEU A 301 1.95 42.28 -10.20
C LEU A 301 2.83 41.08 -10.61
N PHE A 302 4.15 41.24 -10.51
CA PHE A 302 5.09 40.21 -10.93
C PHE A 302 5.30 39.16 -9.83
N GLU A 303 5.15 39.53 -8.56
CA GLU A 303 5.07 38.59 -7.44
C GLU A 303 3.95 37.57 -7.68
N THR A 304 2.70 38.03 -7.85
CA THR A 304 1.55 37.13 -8.07
C THR A 304 1.73 36.23 -9.29
N LEU A 305 2.28 36.77 -10.39
CA LEU A 305 2.60 35.98 -11.60
C LEU A 305 3.58 34.86 -11.32
N PHE A 306 4.72 35.16 -10.69
CA PHE A 306 5.78 34.19 -10.47
C PHE A 306 5.47 33.22 -9.32
N THR A 307 4.71 33.65 -8.32
CA THR A 307 4.17 32.78 -7.26
C THR A 307 3.10 31.82 -7.84
N LEU A 308 2.21 32.26 -8.74
CA LEU A 308 1.32 31.35 -9.48
C LEU A 308 2.10 30.34 -10.33
N LEU A 309 3.10 30.77 -11.09
CA LEU A 309 3.94 29.88 -11.88
C LEU A 309 4.72 28.89 -11.00
N SER A 310 5.15 29.29 -9.81
CA SER A 310 5.79 28.40 -8.83
C SER A 310 4.82 27.32 -8.34
N VAL A 311 3.59 27.70 -7.94
CA VAL A 311 2.53 26.74 -7.54
C VAL A 311 2.20 25.76 -8.67
N VAL A 312 2.12 26.23 -9.92
CA VAL A 312 1.90 25.40 -11.12
C VAL A 312 3.08 24.46 -11.41
N MET A 313 4.29 24.75 -10.95
CA MET A 313 5.45 23.84 -11.05
C MET A 313 5.57 22.87 -9.86
N VAL A 314 5.02 23.21 -8.68
CA VAL A 314 4.92 22.27 -7.54
C VAL A 314 3.85 21.20 -7.78
N TRP A 315 2.68 21.57 -8.33
CA TRP A 315 1.54 20.65 -8.49
C TRP A 315 1.83 19.34 -9.30
N PRO A 316 2.55 19.36 -10.44
CA PRO A 316 2.86 18.14 -11.21
C PRO A 316 3.66 17.08 -10.44
N ARG A 317 4.42 17.50 -9.42
CA ARG A 317 5.28 16.63 -8.60
C ARG A 317 4.46 15.62 -7.80
N ASN A 318 3.34 16.06 -7.21
CA ASN A 318 2.36 15.19 -6.54
C ASN A 318 1.39 14.54 -7.56
N SER A 319 1.85 14.27 -8.79
CA SER A 319 1.03 13.78 -9.90
C SER A 319 1.81 12.99 -10.97
N LEU A 320 2.91 12.33 -10.58
CA LEU A 320 3.31 11.07 -11.22
C LEU A 320 2.14 10.09 -11.02
N PRO A 321 1.35 9.81 -12.06
CA PRO A 321 1.84 9.00 -13.18
C PRO A 321 1.48 9.60 -14.56
N SER A 322 2.02 10.77 -14.92
CA SER A 322 1.69 11.38 -16.22
C SER A 322 2.81 12.16 -16.93
N ALA A 323 4.00 12.29 -16.35
CA ALA A 323 5.13 13.02 -16.96
C ALA A 323 5.85 12.29 -18.12
N ILE A 324 5.24 11.22 -18.66
CA ILE A 324 5.71 10.51 -19.85
C ILE A 324 5.03 11.08 -21.12
N HIS A 325 3.84 11.68 -21.02
CA HIS A 325 2.99 11.97 -22.18
C HIS A 325 3.30 13.27 -22.95
N LEU A 326 4.42 13.94 -22.65
CA LEU A 326 4.79 15.24 -23.26
C LEU A 326 6.25 15.32 -23.74
N VAL A 327 6.94 14.18 -23.87
CA VAL A 327 8.24 14.04 -24.56
C VAL A 327 8.21 12.83 -25.52
N VAL A 328 7.06 12.60 -26.17
CA VAL A 328 6.84 11.53 -27.18
C VAL A 328 6.51 12.15 -28.54
N THR A 329 7.08 13.33 -28.83
CA THR A 329 6.96 14.05 -30.10
C THR A 329 8.30 14.63 -30.58
N ASP A 330 9.40 13.88 -30.41
CA ASP A 330 10.64 14.08 -31.17
C ASP A 330 11.29 12.71 -31.46
N PRO A 331 11.37 12.27 -32.73
CA PRO A 331 11.97 11.00 -33.10
C PRO A 331 13.49 11.08 -33.40
N THR A 332 14.17 12.20 -33.17
CA THR A 332 15.47 12.52 -33.80
C THR A 332 16.69 12.58 -32.86
N LEU A 333 16.80 11.71 -31.85
CA LEU A 333 18.06 11.55 -31.08
C LEU A 333 18.36 10.09 -30.67
N ARG A 334 18.91 9.32 -31.63
CA ARG A 334 19.73 8.12 -31.37
C ARG A 334 21.21 8.45 -31.57
N LEU A 335 22.10 7.65 -30.96
CA LEU A 335 23.58 7.59 -31.01
C LEU A 335 24.27 8.36 -29.86
N HIS A 336 24.95 7.75 -28.88
CA HIS A 336 26.00 6.72 -28.97
C HIS A 336 26.18 5.91 -27.65
N PRO A 337 26.73 4.67 -27.70
CA PRO A 337 27.21 3.92 -26.53
C PRO A 337 28.75 3.95 -26.39
N ALA A 338 29.28 4.21 -25.18
CA ALA A 338 30.65 3.91 -24.69
C ALA A 338 30.82 4.42 -23.23
N PRO A 339 31.89 4.06 -22.49
CA PRO A 339 32.31 2.70 -22.14
C PRO A 339 32.61 2.55 -20.62
N HIS A 340 33.23 1.43 -20.21
CA HIS A 340 33.72 1.21 -18.84
C HIS A 340 34.71 2.30 -18.35
N LEU A 341 34.64 2.67 -17.06
CA LEU A 341 35.77 2.60 -16.11
C LEU A 341 35.44 3.16 -14.70
N LEU A 342 35.44 2.30 -13.68
CA LEU A 342 36.50 2.29 -12.64
C LEU A 342 36.24 1.23 -11.55
N HIS A 343 37.33 0.62 -11.06
CA HIS A 343 37.32 -0.16 -9.82
C HIS A 343 37.28 0.75 -8.59
N LEU A 344 36.55 0.36 -7.55
CA LEU A 344 36.98 0.54 -6.17
C LEU A 344 36.74 -0.74 -5.36
N VAL A 345 37.56 -0.95 -4.33
CA VAL A 345 37.69 -2.20 -3.57
C VAL A 345 36.62 -2.28 -2.47
N PRO A 346 35.93 -3.42 -2.27
CA PRO A 346 35.12 -3.62 -1.08
C PRO A 346 36.01 -3.80 0.16
N LEU A 347 35.88 -2.91 1.15
CA LEU A 347 36.55 -3.08 2.43
C LEU A 347 35.93 -4.24 3.22
N GLN A 348 36.79 -5.03 3.85
CA GLN A 348 36.47 -6.34 4.38
C GLN A 348 36.52 -6.33 5.91
N HIS A 349 35.38 -6.52 6.56
CA HIS A 349 35.31 -6.85 7.99
C HIS A 349 34.39 -8.06 8.24
N PRO A 350 34.64 -8.87 9.29
CA PRO A 350 34.26 -10.27 9.30
C PRO A 350 32.91 -10.57 9.98
N ALA A 351 32.45 -11.82 9.80
CA ALA A 351 31.21 -12.32 10.39
C ALA A 351 31.24 -12.34 11.93
N GLY A 352 30.12 -11.95 12.54
CA GLY A 352 29.78 -12.23 13.94
C GLY A 352 28.90 -13.48 14.05
N ASP A 353 29.12 -14.27 15.09
CA ASP A 353 28.47 -15.56 15.35
C ASP A 353 27.01 -15.41 15.86
N PRO A 354 26.00 -16.04 15.23
CA PRO A 354 24.59 -15.94 15.61
C PRO A 354 24.19 -16.93 16.73
N SER A 355 24.90 -16.95 17.85
CA SER A 355 24.76 -17.97 18.91
C SER A 355 23.96 -17.56 20.15
N ARG A 356 23.04 -16.56 20.06
CA ARG A 356 22.18 -16.19 21.20
C ARG A 356 20.85 -15.50 20.88
N ALA A 357 19.91 -16.24 20.29
CA ALA A 357 18.50 -15.85 20.31
C ALA A 357 17.94 -15.92 21.74
N ARG A 358 17.77 -14.77 22.41
CA ARG A 358 16.95 -14.69 23.63
C ARG A 358 15.49 -14.54 23.25
N VAL A 359 14.63 -15.37 23.82
CA VAL A 359 13.18 -15.21 23.75
C VAL A 359 12.82 -13.86 24.38
N ALA A 360 12.19 -12.99 23.61
CA ALA A 360 11.51 -11.80 24.10
C ALA A 360 10.01 -12.07 23.98
N THR A 361 9.40 -12.50 25.09
CA THR A 361 7.95 -12.59 25.21
C THR A 361 7.36 -11.19 25.15
N MET A 362 6.63 -10.87 24.08
CA MET A 362 5.60 -9.84 24.21
C MET A 362 4.50 -10.45 25.09
N ALA A 363 4.15 -9.74 26.16
CA ALA A 363 2.94 -10.03 26.91
C ALA A 363 1.82 -9.20 26.30
N ASP A 364 0.68 -9.82 26.04
CA ASP A 364 -0.54 -9.08 25.75
C ASP A 364 -0.89 -8.22 26.97
N SER A 365 -1.37 -7.01 26.69
CA SER A 365 -1.81 -6.05 27.70
C SER A 365 -3.13 -5.46 27.21
N ASP A 366 -4.23 -6.00 27.73
CA ASP A 366 -5.58 -5.67 27.28
C ASP A 366 -5.86 -4.16 27.41
N GLY A 367 -6.21 -3.54 26.28
CA GLY A 367 -6.61 -2.13 26.22
C GLY A 367 -8.09 -1.97 26.58
N GLU A 368 -8.36 -1.68 27.86
CA GLU A 368 -9.72 -1.49 28.38
C GLU A 368 -10.50 -0.40 27.60
N PHE A 369 -11.54 -0.81 26.88
CA PHE A 369 -12.30 0.08 25.99
C PHE A 369 -13.36 0.87 26.76
N VAL A 370 -12.96 2.01 27.31
CA VAL A 370 -13.87 2.93 28.02
C VAL A 370 -14.83 3.59 27.03
N ALA A 371 -16.08 3.13 27.02
CA ALA A 371 -17.15 3.71 26.20
C ALA A 371 -17.72 4.99 26.85
N GLU A 372 -17.12 6.15 26.57
CA GLU A 372 -17.76 7.43 26.89
C GLU A 372 -18.92 7.72 25.93
N GLY A 373 -20.15 7.73 26.48
CA GLY A 373 -21.35 8.06 25.73
C GLY A 373 -21.51 9.57 25.54
N MET A 374 -21.45 10.05 24.30
CA MET A 374 -21.88 11.39 23.91
C MET A 374 -23.24 11.34 23.20
N SER A 375 -24.06 12.37 23.43
CA SER A 375 -25.47 12.42 23.02
C SER A 375 -25.67 12.66 21.54
N ASP A 376 -26.63 11.91 20.97
CA ASP A 376 -27.10 12.01 19.59
C ASP A 376 -28.16 13.12 19.47
N ASP A 377 -27.76 14.31 18.97
CA ASP A 377 -28.64 15.45 18.66
C ASP A 377 -28.05 16.28 17.49
N ASP A 378 -28.93 16.94 16.72
CA ASP A 378 -28.63 17.90 15.63
C ASP A 378 -27.75 17.44 14.45
N LEU A 379 -28.26 16.48 13.66
CA LEU A 379 -27.95 16.38 12.22
C LEU A 379 -29.19 16.73 11.38
N MET A 380 -29.23 17.95 10.84
CA MET A 380 -30.32 18.39 9.96
C MET A 380 -30.13 17.90 8.52
N ASP A 381 -31.10 17.15 8.01
CA ASP A 381 -31.15 16.68 6.63
C ASP A 381 -31.60 17.78 5.66
N HIS A 382 -30.73 18.11 4.69
CA HIS A 382 -31.01 19.06 3.62
C HIS A 382 -31.52 18.35 2.37
N THR A 383 -32.76 17.84 2.42
CA THR A 383 -33.42 17.25 1.26
C THR A 383 -33.64 18.29 0.16
N VAL A 384 -33.04 18.08 -1.01
CA VAL A 384 -33.29 18.89 -2.21
C VAL A 384 -34.68 18.58 -2.76
N SER A 385 -35.45 19.63 -3.11
CA SER A 385 -36.81 19.54 -3.64
C SER A 385 -36.82 19.68 -5.17
N ASP A 386 -37.21 18.62 -5.88
CA ASP A 386 -37.64 18.71 -7.29
C ASP A 386 -39.16 18.89 -7.35
N ASP A 387 -39.60 20.03 -7.91
CA ASP A 387 -41.01 20.36 -8.17
C ASP A 387 -41.42 19.92 -9.59
N GLU A 388 -42.50 19.13 -9.71
CA GLU A 388 -43.35 19.10 -10.91
C GLU A 388 -44.80 18.77 -10.48
N ALA A 389 -45.77 19.55 -10.97
CA ALA A 389 -47.09 19.66 -10.35
C ALA A 389 -48.24 19.19 -11.25
N ARG A 390 -49.22 18.47 -10.67
CA ARG A 390 -50.58 18.33 -11.24
C ARG A 390 -51.66 18.12 -10.16
N PRO A 391 -52.80 18.84 -10.19
CA PRO A 391 -53.66 18.94 -9.00
C PRO A 391 -54.88 18.00 -8.95
N ALA A 392 -55.03 17.38 -7.77
CA ALA A 392 -56.25 17.26 -6.95
C ALA A 392 -57.60 16.79 -7.56
N ARG A 393 -58.21 15.79 -6.88
CA ARG A 393 -59.67 15.83 -6.62
C ARG A 393 -60.11 15.27 -5.26
N ALA A 394 -60.45 16.21 -4.38
CA ALA A 394 -61.58 16.17 -3.43
C ALA A 394 -61.62 15.21 -2.21
N LYS A 395 -61.63 15.89 -1.05
CA LYS A 395 -62.38 15.63 0.19
C LYS A 395 -61.73 14.78 1.29
N ALA A 396 -61.98 15.25 2.52
CA ALA A 396 -61.39 14.78 3.77
C ALA A 396 -62.47 14.29 4.73
N SER A 397 -62.07 13.46 5.69
CA SER A 397 -62.25 13.81 7.10
C SER A 397 -61.18 13.12 7.95
N ARG A 398 -60.73 13.77 9.03
CA ARG A 398 -59.81 13.18 10.01
C ARG A 398 -60.62 12.62 11.18
N SER A 399 -60.31 11.40 11.62
CA SER A 399 -60.38 11.06 13.03
C SER A 399 -58.99 10.57 13.48
N ARG A 400 -58.56 10.94 14.69
CA ARG A 400 -57.24 10.59 15.22
C ARG A 400 -57.30 9.21 15.87
N ARG A 401 -56.52 8.25 15.35
CA ARG A 401 -55.87 7.25 16.22
C ARG A 401 -54.39 7.60 16.32
N LYS A 402 -53.89 7.70 17.56
CA LYS A 402 -52.48 7.92 17.88
C LYS A 402 -51.77 6.56 17.82
N GLY A 403 -51.31 6.17 16.63
CA GLY A 403 -50.46 4.99 16.45
C GLY A 403 -48.98 5.35 16.61
N ASP A 404 -48.17 4.41 17.06
CA ASP A 404 -46.74 4.62 17.30
C ASP A 404 -45.97 4.91 16.01
N ARG A 405 -45.11 5.94 16.07
CA ARG A 405 -44.12 6.27 15.04
C ARG A 405 -42.71 5.85 15.48
N LYS A 406 -42.50 4.56 15.68
CA LYS A 406 -41.18 3.88 15.57
C LYS A 406 -41.40 2.43 15.07
N GLY A 407 -42.02 2.31 13.90
CA GLY A 407 -41.93 1.07 13.13
C GLY A 407 -40.52 0.96 12.55
N ALA A 408 -39.71 0.05 13.09
CA ALA A 408 -38.37 -0.22 12.59
C ALA A 408 -38.42 -0.54 11.09
N GLN A 409 -37.46 -0.04 10.32
CA GLN A 409 -37.42 -0.25 8.87
C GLN A 409 -37.19 -1.73 8.55
N ALA A 410 -37.59 -2.19 7.37
CA ALA A 410 -37.53 -3.63 7.04
C ALA A 410 -36.10 -4.22 7.09
N TRP A 411 -35.07 -3.38 6.89
CA TRP A 411 -33.66 -3.76 7.02
C TRP A 411 -33.14 -3.76 8.48
N GLU A 412 -33.84 -3.08 9.41
CA GLU A 412 -33.60 -3.18 10.86
C GLU A 412 -34.28 -4.45 11.43
N GLN A 413 -35.34 -4.93 10.77
CA GLN A 413 -36.06 -6.16 11.13
C GLN A 413 -35.44 -7.43 10.50
N SER A 414 -34.69 -7.30 9.40
CA SER A 414 -33.88 -8.41 8.88
C SER A 414 -32.68 -8.63 9.81
N ARG A 415 -32.69 -9.77 10.53
CA ARG A 415 -31.56 -10.29 11.31
C ARG A 415 -30.28 -10.10 10.50
N ARG A 416 -29.28 -9.40 11.07
CA ARG A 416 -28.12 -8.98 10.27
C ARG A 416 -27.30 -10.21 9.85
N THR A 417 -26.58 -10.09 8.73
CA THR A 417 -25.80 -11.20 8.17
C THR A 417 -24.73 -11.71 9.14
N TRP A 418 -24.13 -10.82 9.94
CA TRP A 418 -23.20 -11.18 11.02
C TRP A 418 -23.88 -11.81 12.24
N GLU A 419 -25.15 -11.50 12.52
CA GLU A 419 -25.95 -12.13 13.60
C GLU A 419 -26.47 -13.53 13.23
N THR A 420 -26.15 -14.03 12.04
CA THR A 420 -26.66 -15.30 11.50
C THR A 420 -25.60 -16.41 11.48
N ASN A 421 -24.30 -16.06 11.53
CA ASN A 421 -23.17 -17.01 11.50
C ASN A 421 -22.24 -16.90 12.72
N LEU A 422 -22.62 -16.15 13.76
CA LEU A 422 -21.96 -16.25 15.06
C LEU A 422 -22.17 -17.66 15.63
N PRO A 423 -21.14 -18.32 16.20
CA PRO A 423 -21.33 -19.53 16.98
C PRO A 423 -22.34 -19.25 18.09
N GLU A 424 -23.39 -20.06 18.19
CA GLU A 424 -24.33 -19.95 19.30
C GLU A 424 -23.60 -20.37 20.59
N GLU A 425 -23.78 -19.59 21.65
CA GLU A 425 -23.38 -19.98 23.00
C GLU A 425 -24.39 -21.01 23.51
N ASP A 426 -23.90 -22.19 23.88
CA ASP A 426 -24.70 -23.20 24.59
C ASP A 426 -25.07 -22.69 25.99
N GLN A 427 -26.03 -23.33 26.67
CA GLN A 427 -26.60 -22.87 27.95
C GLN A 427 -25.58 -22.74 29.09
N ASP A 428 -24.39 -23.32 28.93
CA ASP A 428 -23.25 -23.26 29.85
C ASP A 428 -22.20 -22.18 29.49
N GLY A 429 -22.45 -21.33 28.48
CA GLY A 429 -21.56 -20.26 28.03
C GLY A 429 -20.38 -20.72 27.16
N VAL A 430 -20.50 -21.87 26.51
CA VAL A 430 -19.48 -22.45 25.62
C VAL A 430 -19.88 -22.23 24.15
N LEU A 431 -18.94 -21.80 23.31
CA LEU A 431 -19.18 -21.56 21.88
C LEU A 431 -19.33 -22.89 21.11
N ASN A 432 -20.42 -23.03 20.35
CA ASN A 432 -20.69 -24.24 19.57
C ASN A 432 -19.81 -24.31 18.30
N LEU A 433 -18.74 -25.11 18.36
CA LEU A 433 -17.70 -25.19 17.31
C LEU A 433 -18.06 -26.09 16.10
N THR A 434 -19.24 -26.71 16.08
CA THR A 434 -19.61 -27.73 15.07
C THR A 434 -19.57 -27.26 13.61
N ALA A 435 -19.70 -25.95 13.36
CA ALA A 435 -19.54 -25.38 12.02
C ALA A 435 -18.08 -25.44 11.52
N LEU A 436 -17.11 -25.15 12.40
CA LEU A 436 -15.67 -25.22 12.10
C LEU A 436 -15.20 -26.68 11.97
N GLU A 437 -15.81 -27.60 12.72
CA GLU A 437 -15.58 -29.04 12.55
C GLU A 437 -16.10 -29.56 11.21
N ALA A 438 -17.29 -29.11 10.78
CA ALA A 438 -17.82 -29.39 9.44
C ALA A 438 -16.90 -28.84 8.34
N GLU A 439 -16.37 -27.63 8.51
CA GLU A 439 -15.43 -27.01 7.57
C GLU A 439 -14.10 -27.76 7.50
N LYS A 440 -13.49 -28.10 8.66
CA LYS A 440 -12.29 -28.97 8.76
C LYS A 440 -12.51 -30.24 7.95
N ARG A 441 -13.58 -30.99 8.22
CA ARG A 441 -13.80 -32.30 7.59
C ARG A 441 -14.23 -32.20 6.12
N ARG A 442 -14.86 -31.10 5.71
CA ARG A 442 -15.12 -30.82 4.28
C ARG A 442 -13.84 -30.62 3.47
N ARG A 443 -12.74 -30.13 4.06
CA ARG A 443 -11.41 -30.11 3.43
C ARG A 443 -10.73 -31.49 3.36
N LEU A 444 -11.09 -32.43 4.24
CA LEU A 444 -10.52 -33.79 4.25
C LEU A 444 -11.12 -34.73 3.19
N LEU A 445 -12.37 -34.52 2.80
CA LEU A 445 -13.13 -35.40 1.89
C LEU A 445 -12.57 -35.39 0.45
N ARG A 446 -11.46 -36.12 0.27
CA ARG A 446 -10.78 -36.31 -1.01
C ARG A 446 -11.35 -37.52 -1.75
N ASP A 447 -11.17 -37.53 -3.06
CA ASP A 447 -11.39 -38.73 -3.87
C ASP A 447 -10.27 -39.74 -3.59
N THR A 448 -10.61 -40.81 -2.87
CA THR A 448 -9.68 -41.87 -2.47
C THR A 448 -9.67 -43.04 -3.46
N THR A 449 -10.21 -42.88 -4.68
CA THR A 449 -10.12 -43.92 -5.70
C THR A 449 -8.66 -44.11 -6.17
N PRO A 450 -8.15 -45.35 -6.23
CA PRO A 450 -6.79 -45.64 -6.69
C PRO A 450 -6.75 -45.56 -8.22
N LEU A 451 -6.53 -44.35 -8.74
CA LEU A 451 -6.44 -44.06 -10.17
C LEU A 451 -4.98 -43.92 -10.63
N GLN A 452 -4.71 -44.20 -11.91
CA GLN A 452 -3.38 -43.98 -12.49
C GLN A 452 -3.05 -42.48 -12.53
N ARG A 453 -1.90 -42.10 -11.96
CA ARG A 453 -1.43 -40.70 -11.87
C ARG A 453 -0.03 -40.55 -12.48
N GLY A 454 0.24 -39.39 -13.07
CA GLY A 454 1.58 -39.02 -13.53
C GLY A 454 2.46 -38.56 -12.38
N ILE A 455 3.39 -39.41 -11.90
CA ILE A 455 4.29 -39.09 -10.78
C ILE A 455 5.47 -38.20 -11.22
N ILE A 456 5.95 -38.39 -12.45
CA ILE A 456 6.98 -37.55 -13.07
C ILE A 456 6.27 -36.40 -13.78
N ARG A 457 6.34 -35.20 -13.23
CA ARG A 457 5.68 -34.00 -13.76
C ARG A 457 6.73 -32.98 -14.20
N HIS A 458 6.49 -32.33 -15.33
CA HIS A 458 7.21 -31.14 -15.79
C HIS A 458 6.21 -29.99 -15.77
N VAL A 459 6.25 -29.20 -14.71
CA VAL A 459 5.31 -28.11 -14.44
C VAL A 459 5.97 -26.77 -14.77
N VAL A 460 5.26 -25.90 -15.49
CA VAL A 460 5.64 -24.48 -15.60
C VAL A 460 4.61 -23.63 -14.87
N LEU A 461 5.07 -22.91 -13.84
CA LEU A 461 4.26 -21.93 -13.11
C LEU A 461 4.35 -20.59 -13.83
N VAL A 462 3.22 -20.12 -14.36
CA VAL A 462 3.07 -18.82 -15.00
C VAL A 462 2.41 -17.84 -14.01
N LEU A 463 3.07 -16.72 -13.75
CA LEU A 463 2.65 -15.70 -12.80
C LEU A 463 2.25 -14.43 -13.54
N ASP A 464 1.04 -13.92 -13.28
CA ASP A 464 0.64 -12.57 -13.71
C ASP A 464 1.46 -11.51 -12.96
N MET A 465 2.10 -10.61 -13.69
CA MET A 465 2.86 -9.47 -13.18
C MET A 465 2.39 -8.15 -13.83
N SER A 466 1.12 -8.09 -14.25
CA SER A 466 0.47 -6.93 -14.84
C SER A 466 -0.07 -5.94 -13.80
N PHE A 467 -0.51 -4.76 -14.25
CA PHE A 467 -1.06 -3.72 -13.37
C PHE A 467 -2.21 -4.20 -12.48
N ALA A 468 -3.01 -5.19 -12.92
CA ALA A 468 -4.13 -5.76 -12.17
C ALA A 468 -3.68 -6.45 -10.86
N MET A 469 -2.39 -6.82 -10.77
CA MET A 469 -1.80 -7.45 -9.58
C MET A 469 -1.35 -6.43 -8.53
N ALA A 470 -1.33 -5.13 -8.85
CA ALA A 470 -1.09 -4.06 -7.89
C ALA A 470 -2.33 -3.74 -7.02
N GLU A 471 -3.51 -4.30 -7.34
CA GLU A 471 -4.75 -4.03 -6.61
C GLU A 471 -4.74 -4.68 -5.20
N LYS A 472 -5.35 -3.96 -4.24
CA LYS A 472 -5.46 -4.34 -2.81
C LYS A 472 -6.72 -5.14 -2.50
N ASP A 473 -6.99 -6.11 -3.37
CA ASP A 473 -8.12 -7.05 -3.27
C ASP A 473 -7.79 -8.15 -2.24
N LEU A 474 -6.58 -8.72 -2.37
CA LEU A 474 -5.94 -9.57 -1.38
C LEU A 474 -4.81 -8.79 -0.71
N LEU A 475 -4.60 -9.00 0.59
CA LEU A 475 -3.66 -8.20 1.38
C LEU A 475 -2.21 -8.74 1.28
N PRO A 476 -1.18 -7.88 1.25
CA PRO A 476 -1.24 -6.42 1.13
C PRO A 476 -1.49 -5.93 -0.32
N THR A 477 -1.18 -6.77 -1.32
CA THR A 477 -1.59 -6.68 -2.74
C THR A 477 -1.67 -8.09 -3.32
N ARG A 478 -2.49 -8.29 -4.37
CA ARG A 478 -2.55 -9.57 -5.12
C ARG A 478 -1.17 -10.09 -5.50
N TYR A 479 -0.28 -9.21 -5.99
CA TYR A 479 1.09 -9.53 -6.38
C TYR A 479 1.95 -10.09 -5.24
N ARG A 480 2.00 -9.42 -4.09
CA ARG A 480 2.85 -9.85 -2.96
C ARG A 480 2.33 -11.15 -2.36
N LEU A 481 1.01 -11.29 -2.23
CA LEU A 481 0.41 -12.53 -1.75
C LEU A 481 0.69 -13.70 -2.71
N MET A 482 0.50 -13.49 -4.03
CA MET A 482 0.84 -14.48 -5.05
C MET A 482 2.30 -14.91 -4.96
N LEU A 483 3.27 -14.00 -4.78
CA LEU A 483 4.68 -14.38 -4.64
C LEU A 483 4.93 -15.18 -3.36
N SER A 484 4.27 -14.84 -2.24
CA SER A 484 4.40 -15.60 -0.99
C SER A 484 3.81 -17.02 -1.10
N TYR A 485 2.67 -17.18 -1.80
CA TYR A 485 2.03 -18.47 -2.06
C TYR A 485 2.72 -19.27 -3.16
N ALA A 486 3.31 -18.64 -4.17
CA ALA A 486 4.25 -19.28 -5.09
C ALA A 486 5.47 -19.83 -4.34
N ALA A 487 6.05 -19.06 -3.40
CA ALA A 487 7.18 -19.51 -2.58
C ALA A 487 6.80 -20.60 -1.57
N ALA A 488 5.54 -20.68 -1.13
CA ALA A 488 5.02 -21.80 -0.36
C ALA A 488 4.82 -23.05 -1.25
N PHE A 489 4.14 -22.88 -2.39
CA PHE A 489 3.91 -23.90 -3.40
C PHE A 489 5.22 -24.54 -3.88
N VAL A 490 6.28 -23.77 -4.16
CA VAL A 490 7.60 -24.34 -4.51
C VAL A 490 8.10 -25.32 -3.45
N ARG A 491 7.92 -25.01 -2.16
CA ARG A 491 8.34 -25.93 -1.08
C ARG A 491 7.46 -27.17 -1.07
N GLU A 492 6.15 -27.00 -1.02
CA GLU A 492 5.18 -28.10 -0.93
C GLU A 492 5.20 -29.02 -2.17
N PHE A 493 5.39 -28.45 -3.36
CA PHE A 493 5.53 -29.18 -4.61
C PHE A 493 6.76 -30.09 -4.61
N PHE A 494 7.93 -29.58 -4.20
CA PHE A 494 9.15 -30.39 -4.06
C PHE A 494 9.16 -31.27 -2.79
N GLU A 495 8.33 -30.93 -1.78
CA GLU A 495 8.05 -31.80 -0.65
C GLU A 495 7.33 -33.06 -1.18
N GLN A 496 6.13 -32.93 -1.77
CA GLN A 496 5.29 -34.05 -2.21
C GLN A 496 5.80 -34.77 -3.48
N ASN A 497 6.33 -34.02 -4.46
CA ASN A 497 6.71 -34.52 -5.80
C ASN A 497 8.23 -34.38 -6.05
N PRO A 498 9.12 -34.96 -5.23
CA PRO A 498 10.55 -34.66 -5.28
C PRO A 498 11.20 -34.98 -6.65
N ILE A 499 10.70 -35.98 -7.38
CA ILE A 499 11.23 -36.36 -8.71
C ILE A 499 10.75 -35.49 -9.88
N SER A 500 9.85 -34.54 -9.64
CA SER A 500 9.32 -33.65 -10.67
C SER A 500 10.24 -32.46 -10.95
N GLN A 501 9.97 -31.73 -12.03
CA GLN A 501 10.67 -30.51 -12.40
C GLN A 501 9.68 -29.33 -12.43
N LEU A 502 10.15 -28.17 -11.97
CA LEU A 502 9.41 -26.91 -12.00
C LEU A 502 10.18 -25.88 -12.83
N GLY A 503 9.49 -25.10 -13.64
CA GLY A 503 10.00 -23.85 -14.23
C GLY A 503 9.08 -22.69 -13.84
N ILE A 504 9.57 -21.45 -13.92
CA ILE A 504 8.77 -20.26 -13.55
C ILE A 504 8.88 -19.19 -14.65
N VAL A 505 7.72 -18.67 -15.08
CA VAL A 505 7.56 -17.62 -16.09
C VAL A 505 6.66 -16.51 -15.51
N GLY A 506 6.97 -15.25 -15.81
CA GLY A 506 6.14 -14.09 -15.48
C GLY A 506 5.55 -13.45 -16.73
N MET A 507 4.35 -12.88 -16.64
CA MET A 507 3.71 -12.08 -17.69
C MET A 507 3.76 -10.61 -17.32
N ARG A 508 4.60 -9.81 -18.00
CA ARG A 508 4.88 -8.41 -17.64
C ARG A 508 5.05 -7.56 -18.89
N ASP A 509 4.54 -6.33 -18.89
CA ASP A 509 4.76 -5.36 -19.97
C ASP A 509 4.41 -5.88 -21.39
N GLY A 510 3.43 -6.78 -21.50
CA GLY A 510 2.98 -7.43 -22.74
C GLY A 510 3.84 -8.62 -23.19
N VAL A 511 4.83 -9.04 -22.40
CA VAL A 511 5.85 -10.03 -22.77
C VAL A 511 5.95 -11.13 -21.70
N ALA A 512 6.33 -12.33 -22.13
CA ALA A 512 6.69 -13.42 -21.21
C ALA A 512 8.16 -13.32 -20.79
N VAL A 513 8.41 -13.36 -19.48
CA VAL A 513 9.73 -13.24 -18.86
C VAL A 513 10.06 -14.55 -18.16
N ARG A 514 11.14 -15.23 -18.57
CA ARG A 514 11.61 -16.46 -17.91
C ARG A 514 12.27 -16.10 -16.57
N ILE A 515 11.63 -16.49 -15.47
CA ILE A 515 12.07 -16.20 -14.09
C ILE A 515 13.09 -17.26 -13.64
N SER A 516 12.74 -18.53 -13.85
CA SER A 516 13.55 -19.68 -13.47
C SER A 516 13.40 -20.80 -14.51
N ASP A 517 14.52 -21.44 -14.84
CA ASP A 517 14.58 -22.54 -15.81
C ASP A 517 13.95 -23.83 -15.25
N LEU A 518 13.57 -24.75 -16.14
CA LEU A 518 12.97 -26.03 -15.76
C LEU A 518 14.01 -26.88 -14.99
N GLY A 519 13.80 -27.08 -13.69
CA GLY A 519 14.78 -27.73 -12.82
C GLY A 519 14.22 -28.22 -11.49
N GLY A 520 14.92 -29.19 -10.87
CA GLY A 520 14.51 -29.89 -9.64
C GLY A 520 15.03 -29.30 -8.32
N ASN A 521 15.55 -28.07 -8.31
CA ASN A 521 16.22 -27.46 -7.15
C ASN A 521 15.35 -26.35 -6.52
N PRO A 522 14.61 -26.61 -5.41
CA PRO A 522 13.72 -25.61 -4.81
C PRO A 522 14.45 -24.34 -4.34
N ALA A 523 15.73 -24.44 -3.95
CA ALA A 523 16.49 -23.29 -3.46
C ALA A 523 16.71 -22.20 -4.53
N GLU A 524 16.90 -22.61 -5.79
CA GLU A 524 17.11 -21.69 -6.91
C GLU A 524 15.81 -20.98 -7.30
N HIS A 525 14.71 -21.72 -7.39
CA HIS A 525 13.37 -21.16 -7.59
C HIS A 525 13.00 -20.12 -6.53
N LEU A 526 13.29 -20.40 -5.26
CA LEU A 526 13.06 -19.47 -4.14
C LEU A 526 13.96 -18.23 -4.18
N GLU A 527 15.18 -18.35 -4.69
CA GLU A 527 16.10 -17.21 -4.89
C GLU A 527 15.61 -16.30 -6.03
N ARG A 528 15.16 -16.88 -7.16
CA ARG A 528 14.58 -16.12 -8.28
C ARG A 528 13.29 -15.39 -7.90
N LEU A 529 12.39 -16.01 -7.12
CA LEU A 529 11.17 -15.38 -6.64
C LEU A 529 11.47 -14.15 -5.74
N ARG A 530 12.42 -14.27 -4.81
CA ARG A 530 12.87 -13.16 -3.95
C ARG A 530 13.49 -12.00 -4.75
N ALA A 531 14.21 -12.29 -5.83
CA ALA A 531 14.76 -11.25 -6.72
C ALA A 531 13.70 -10.47 -7.51
N ILE A 532 12.44 -10.91 -7.49
CA ILE A 532 11.29 -10.31 -8.18
C ILE A 532 10.34 -9.61 -7.20
N GLU A 533 10.33 -10.00 -5.93
CA GLU A 533 9.56 -9.34 -4.86
C GLU A 533 9.85 -7.82 -4.72
N GLY A 534 11.07 -7.40 -5.07
CA GLY A 534 11.49 -6.00 -5.14
C GLY A 534 11.19 -5.27 -6.46
N GLN A 535 10.44 -5.89 -7.39
CA GLN A 535 10.02 -5.30 -8.66
C GLN A 535 8.50 -5.12 -8.66
N ASP A 536 8.00 -3.93 -8.97
CA ASP A 536 6.55 -3.71 -9.08
C ASP A 536 5.97 -4.31 -10.37
N PRO A 537 4.73 -4.85 -10.34
CA PRO A 537 4.05 -5.39 -11.51
C PRO A 537 3.57 -4.27 -12.44
N GLN A 538 3.81 -4.41 -13.75
CA GLN A 538 3.61 -3.34 -14.75
C GLN A 538 3.12 -3.87 -16.10
N GLY A 539 2.42 -3.00 -16.82
CA GLY A 539 1.81 -3.28 -18.13
C GLY A 539 0.69 -4.32 -18.07
N ASN A 540 0.49 -5.01 -19.19
CA ASN A 540 -0.54 -6.04 -19.38
C ASN A 540 0.09 -7.44 -19.42
N PRO A 541 -0.67 -8.52 -19.16
CA PRO A 541 -0.18 -9.88 -19.39
C PRO A 541 -0.33 -10.29 -20.86
N SER A 542 0.39 -11.32 -21.27
CA SER A 542 0.23 -11.98 -22.58
C SER A 542 0.27 -13.49 -22.40
N LEU A 543 -0.90 -14.12 -22.54
CA LEU A 543 -1.07 -15.56 -22.48
C LEU A 543 -0.37 -16.28 -23.64
N GLN A 544 -0.44 -15.76 -24.87
CA GLN A 544 0.20 -16.37 -26.04
C GLN A 544 1.72 -16.46 -25.85
N ASN A 545 2.38 -15.34 -25.54
CA ASN A 545 3.82 -15.32 -25.34
C ASN A 545 4.25 -16.25 -24.18
N ALA A 546 3.44 -16.33 -23.11
CA ALA A 546 3.72 -17.22 -21.99
C ALA A 546 3.56 -18.70 -22.36
N LEU A 547 2.50 -19.06 -23.09
CA LEU A 547 2.23 -20.42 -23.55
C LEU A 547 3.27 -20.88 -24.57
N GLU A 548 3.71 -20.02 -25.50
CA GLU A 548 4.80 -20.33 -26.43
C GLU A 548 6.15 -20.51 -25.71
N MET A 549 6.44 -19.70 -24.69
CA MET A 549 7.60 -19.92 -23.81
C MET A 549 7.50 -21.24 -23.03
N CYS A 550 6.31 -21.60 -22.54
CA CYS A 550 6.06 -22.90 -21.88
C CYS A 550 6.27 -24.07 -22.84
N ARG A 551 5.77 -23.97 -24.09
CA ARG A 551 6.02 -24.98 -25.14
C ARG A 551 7.52 -25.16 -25.40
N GLY A 552 8.27 -24.05 -25.52
CA GLY A 552 9.73 -24.10 -25.69
C GLY A 552 10.45 -24.78 -24.52
N ALA A 553 10.03 -24.52 -23.27
CA ALA A 553 10.59 -25.16 -22.08
C ALA A 553 10.22 -26.65 -21.97
N LEU A 554 9.00 -27.02 -22.35
CA LEU A 554 8.46 -28.39 -22.26
C LEU A 554 8.79 -29.26 -23.49
N PHE A 555 9.33 -28.70 -24.57
CA PHE A 555 9.67 -29.44 -25.80
C PHE A 555 10.64 -30.61 -25.55
N HIS A 556 11.65 -30.38 -24.69
CA HIS A 556 12.62 -31.40 -24.30
C HIS A 556 12.13 -32.31 -23.15
N ALA A 557 10.96 -32.06 -22.54
CA ALA A 557 10.41 -32.92 -21.52
C ALA A 557 10.05 -34.30 -22.11
N PRO A 558 10.55 -35.43 -21.57
CA PRO A 558 10.27 -36.76 -22.10
C PRO A 558 8.77 -37.07 -22.17
N SER A 559 8.36 -37.86 -23.17
CA SER A 559 6.96 -38.24 -23.40
C SER A 559 6.32 -39.10 -22.30
N HIS A 560 7.12 -39.56 -21.33
CA HIS A 560 6.66 -40.33 -20.16
C HIS A 560 6.38 -39.45 -18.93
N GLY A 561 6.86 -38.20 -18.92
CA GLY A 561 6.51 -37.22 -17.90
C GLY A 561 5.27 -36.44 -18.33
N THR A 562 4.42 -36.04 -17.39
CA THR A 562 3.29 -35.17 -17.71
C THR A 562 3.77 -33.76 -17.96
N ARG A 563 3.21 -33.11 -18.99
CA ARG A 563 3.52 -31.74 -19.39
C ARG A 563 2.39 -30.82 -18.91
N GLU A 564 2.71 -29.91 -18.01
CA GLU A 564 1.71 -29.15 -17.25
C GLU A 564 2.07 -27.66 -17.17
N VAL A 565 1.08 -26.80 -17.33
CA VAL A 565 1.20 -25.35 -17.11
C VAL A 565 0.14 -24.93 -16.09
N LEU A 566 0.58 -24.27 -15.03
CA LEU A 566 -0.30 -23.67 -14.01
C LEU A 566 -0.20 -22.15 -14.14
N ILE A 567 -1.30 -21.50 -14.52
CA ILE A 567 -1.34 -20.03 -14.68
C ILE A 567 -2.09 -19.40 -13.51
N ILE A 568 -1.44 -18.49 -12.78
CA ILE A 568 -2.12 -17.60 -11.85
C ILE A 568 -2.47 -16.32 -12.60
N TYR A 569 -3.76 -15.97 -12.69
CA TYR A 569 -4.27 -14.93 -13.57
C TYR A 569 -5.09 -13.89 -12.79
N GLY A 570 -4.63 -12.65 -12.75
CA GLY A 570 -5.28 -11.55 -12.03
C GLY A 570 -6.02 -10.57 -12.95
N ALA A 571 -5.50 -10.34 -14.15
CA ALA A 571 -6.16 -9.50 -15.14
C ALA A 571 -7.46 -10.11 -15.68
N LEU A 572 -8.33 -9.24 -16.22
CA LEU A 572 -9.53 -9.65 -16.98
C LEU A 572 -9.34 -9.50 -18.51
N LEU A 573 -8.12 -9.19 -18.94
CA LEU A 573 -7.72 -9.01 -20.34
C LEU A 573 -6.34 -9.63 -20.57
N SER A 574 -6.07 -10.06 -21.80
CA SER A 574 -4.72 -10.42 -22.28
C SER A 574 -4.34 -9.48 -23.43
N SER A 575 -3.05 -9.29 -23.68
CA SER A 575 -2.52 -8.47 -24.77
C SER A 575 -1.59 -9.31 -25.65
N ASP A 576 -2.20 -10.10 -26.52
CA ASP A 576 -1.51 -11.10 -27.35
C ASP A 576 -1.29 -10.62 -28.81
N PRO A 577 -0.21 -11.05 -29.48
CA PRO A 577 0.15 -10.57 -30.82
C PRO A 577 -0.59 -11.25 -31.98
N GLY A 578 -1.22 -12.41 -31.76
CA GLY A 578 -1.93 -13.20 -32.78
C GLY A 578 -3.17 -13.92 -32.23
N ASP A 579 -3.64 -14.95 -32.94
CA ASP A 579 -4.78 -15.76 -32.48
C ASP A 579 -4.33 -16.87 -31.52
N ILE A 580 -4.72 -16.73 -30.25
CA ILE A 580 -4.48 -17.71 -29.19
C ILE A 580 -5.12 -19.09 -29.47
N HIS A 581 -6.13 -19.19 -30.34
CA HIS A 581 -6.74 -20.48 -30.70
C HIS A 581 -5.80 -21.37 -31.56
N GLU A 582 -4.87 -20.77 -32.31
CA GLU A 582 -3.78 -21.52 -32.96
C GLU A 582 -2.77 -22.04 -31.92
N THR A 583 -2.46 -21.24 -30.90
CA THR A 583 -1.63 -21.65 -29.76
C THR A 583 -2.29 -22.78 -28.95
N ILE A 584 -3.60 -22.71 -28.69
CA ILE A 584 -4.39 -23.78 -28.04
C ILE A 584 -4.32 -25.07 -28.86
N SER A 585 -4.54 -25.01 -30.18
CA SER A 585 -4.45 -26.16 -31.07
C SER A 585 -3.05 -26.80 -31.06
N SER A 586 -2.01 -25.97 -30.91
CA SER A 586 -0.62 -26.40 -30.78
C SER A 586 -0.32 -27.07 -29.43
N LEU A 587 -0.86 -26.55 -28.32
CA LEU A 587 -0.71 -27.14 -26.98
C LEU A 587 -1.32 -28.54 -26.89
N ILE A 588 -2.49 -28.75 -27.51
CA ILE A 588 -3.15 -30.06 -27.61
C ILE A 588 -2.24 -31.04 -28.38
N THR A 589 -1.66 -30.59 -29.49
CA THR A 589 -0.74 -31.39 -30.31
C THR A 589 0.51 -31.80 -29.52
N ASP A 590 1.06 -30.89 -28.72
CA ASP A 590 2.22 -31.15 -27.85
C ASP A 590 1.85 -31.92 -26.55
N ARG A 591 0.57 -32.25 -26.35
CA ARG A 591 -0.01 -32.91 -25.17
C ARG A 591 0.27 -32.16 -23.85
N ILE A 592 0.22 -30.83 -23.89
CA ILE A 592 0.39 -29.96 -22.72
C ILE A 592 -0.97 -29.67 -22.09
N ARG A 593 -1.13 -30.01 -20.81
CA ARG A 593 -2.31 -29.67 -20.00
C ARG A 593 -2.16 -28.29 -19.38
N VAL A 594 -3.25 -27.53 -19.33
CA VAL A 594 -3.27 -26.21 -18.68
C VAL A 594 -4.33 -26.19 -17.58
N SER A 595 -3.96 -25.63 -16.43
CA SER A 595 -4.88 -25.28 -15.34
C SER A 595 -4.65 -23.82 -14.95
N ILE A 596 -5.72 -23.13 -14.58
CA ILE A 596 -5.71 -21.69 -14.33
C ILE A 596 -6.40 -21.40 -12.98
N VAL A 597 -5.79 -20.51 -12.20
CA VAL A 597 -6.39 -19.92 -11.00
C VAL A 597 -6.63 -18.43 -11.27
N GLY A 598 -7.89 -18.07 -11.46
CA GLY A 598 -8.32 -16.68 -11.65
C GLY A 598 -8.57 -15.99 -10.30
N LEU A 599 -8.22 -14.70 -10.17
CA LEU A 599 -8.36 -13.98 -8.89
C LEU A 599 -9.66 -13.19 -8.68
N SER A 600 -10.52 -13.02 -9.70
CA SER A 600 -11.75 -12.21 -9.52
C SER A 600 -12.93 -12.60 -10.41
N ALA A 601 -12.71 -13.02 -11.66
CA ALA A 601 -13.79 -13.43 -12.56
C ALA A 601 -13.34 -14.45 -13.61
N GLN A 602 -14.31 -15.16 -14.19
CA GLN A 602 -14.11 -16.17 -15.22
C GLN A 602 -13.92 -15.50 -16.60
N VAL A 603 -12.74 -15.64 -17.19
CA VAL A 603 -12.43 -15.19 -18.55
C VAL A 603 -12.73 -16.32 -19.55
N ALA A 604 -13.58 -16.05 -20.55
CA ALA A 604 -14.05 -17.07 -21.50
C ALA A 604 -12.92 -17.81 -22.24
N ILE A 605 -11.86 -17.09 -22.65
CA ILE A 605 -10.69 -17.67 -23.31
C ILE A 605 -9.90 -18.60 -22.36
N CYS A 606 -9.83 -18.27 -21.06
CA CYS A 606 -9.18 -19.14 -20.07
C CYS A 606 -9.97 -20.43 -19.82
N ALA A 607 -11.31 -20.35 -19.83
CA ALA A 607 -12.18 -21.53 -19.76
C ALA A 607 -12.02 -22.43 -21.00
N ASP A 608 -12.07 -21.86 -22.20
CA ASP A 608 -11.87 -22.56 -23.48
C ASP A 608 -10.50 -23.25 -23.55
N LEU A 609 -9.44 -22.56 -23.12
CA LEU A 609 -8.07 -23.08 -23.02
C LEU A 609 -7.97 -24.29 -22.06
N CYS A 610 -8.55 -24.22 -20.86
CA CYS A 610 -8.54 -25.33 -19.90
C CYS A 610 -9.34 -26.52 -20.43
N SER A 611 -10.57 -26.28 -20.88
CA SER A 611 -11.47 -27.31 -21.40
C SER A 611 -10.83 -28.07 -22.58
N LYS A 612 -10.30 -27.34 -23.57
CA LYS A 612 -9.67 -27.94 -24.76
C LYS A 612 -8.37 -28.69 -24.46
N THR A 613 -7.51 -28.16 -23.58
CA THR A 613 -6.24 -28.84 -23.24
C THR A 613 -6.43 -30.05 -22.33
N ASN A 614 -7.50 -30.10 -21.54
CA ASN A 614 -7.79 -31.20 -20.60
C ASN A 614 -8.96 -32.08 -21.07
N ALA A 615 -9.15 -32.20 -22.39
CA ALA A 615 -10.07 -33.13 -23.07
C ALA A 615 -11.58 -32.98 -22.72
N GLY A 616 -12.02 -31.73 -22.51
CA GLY A 616 -13.42 -31.37 -22.22
C GLY A 616 -13.76 -31.32 -20.73
N ASP A 617 -12.76 -31.29 -19.84
CA ASP A 617 -12.95 -31.13 -18.39
C ASP A 617 -12.81 -29.66 -17.96
N ASP A 618 -13.94 -29.02 -17.70
CA ASP A 618 -14.02 -27.62 -17.27
C ASP A 618 -13.57 -27.40 -15.80
N SER A 619 -13.38 -28.46 -14.98
CA SER A 619 -13.02 -28.35 -13.55
C SER A 619 -11.64 -27.74 -13.27
N GLN A 620 -10.88 -27.45 -14.32
CA GLN A 620 -9.46 -27.13 -14.29
C GLN A 620 -9.19 -25.61 -14.32
N TYR A 621 -10.22 -24.80 -14.53
CA TYR A 621 -10.22 -23.36 -14.29
C TYR A 621 -11.02 -23.05 -13.03
N ASN A 622 -10.36 -22.52 -12.00
CA ASN A 622 -10.98 -22.18 -10.73
C ASN A 622 -10.80 -20.69 -10.43
N VAL A 623 -11.79 -20.06 -9.79
CA VAL A 623 -11.75 -18.65 -9.39
C VAL A 623 -11.64 -18.58 -7.87
N ALA A 624 -10.63 -17.87 -7.38
CA ALA A 624 -10.46 -17.57 -5.96
C ALA A 624 -11.60 -16.66 -5.47
N MET A 625 -12.01 -16.86 -4.22
CA MET A 625 -13.07 -16.07 -3.56
C MET A 625 -12.47 -15.30 -2.38
N ASP A 626 -11.80 -16.04 -1.50
CA ASP A 626 -11.09 -15.54 -0.32
C ASP A 626 -9.61 -15.91 -0.39
N GLU A 627 -8.78 -15.28 0.45
CA GLU A 627 -7.36 -15.60 0.59
C GLU A 627 -7.10 -17.09 0.90
N VAL A 628 -7.90 -17.69 1.79
CA VAL A 628 -7.79 -19.12 2.14
C VAL A 628 -8.11 -20.00 0.93
N HIS A 629 -9.15 -19.67 0.18
CA HIS A 629 -9.50 -20.39 -1.05
C HIS A 629 -8.41 -20.24 -2.13
N PHE A 630 -7.80 -19.05 -2.26
CA PHE A 630 -6.68 -18.84 -3.17
C PHE A 630 -5.48 -19.72 -2.81
N ARG A 631 -5.12 -19.79 -1.52
CA ARG A 631 -4.07 -20.68 -1.01
C ARG A 631 -4.39 -22.15 -1.27
N ASP A 632 -5.62 -22.58 -0.97
CA ASP A 632 -6.05 -23.96 -1.13
C ASP A 632 -6.05 -24.38 -2.63
N LEU A 633 -6.43 -23.48 -3.56
CA LEU A 633 -6.29 -23.70 -5.01
C LEU A 633 -4.83 -23.79 -5.46
N PHE A 634 -3.96 -22.91 -4.94
CA PHE A 634 -2.52 -22.94 -5.23
C PHE A 634 -1.89 -24.28 -4.80
N LEU A 635 -2.29 -24.79 -3.63
CA LEU A 635 -1.76 -26.04 -3.08
C LEU A 635 -2.42 -27.29 -3.67
N ALA A 636 -3.67 -27.24 -4.15
CA ALA A 636 -4.33 -28.37 -4.82
C ALA A 636 -3.52 -28.88 -6.02
N ALA A 637 -2.86 -27.98 -6.76
CA ALA A 637 -1.97 -28.30 -7.87
C ALA A 637 -0.70 -29.08 -7.48
N THR A 638 -0.35 -29.18 -6.19
CA THR A 638 0.73 -30.07 -5.72
C THR A 638 0.35 -31.54 -5.89
N THR A 639 -0.93 -31.89 -5.84
CA THR A 639 -1.35 -33.28 -6.06
C THR A 639 -1.15 -33.68 -7.54
N PRO A 640 -0.60 -34.89 -7.83
CA PRO A 640 -0.44 -35.34 -9.20
C PRO A 640 -1.80 -35.68 -9.83
N PRO A 641 -2.16 -35.05 -10.97
CA PRO A 641 -3.46 -35.23 -11.60
C PRO A 641 -3.63 -36.61 -12.24
N VAL A 642 -4.89 -37.03 -12.37
CA VAL A 642 -5.27 -38.34 -12.93
C VAL A 642 -5.02 -38.41 -14.43
N THR A 643 -4.52 -39.55 -14.90
CA THR A 643 -4.44 -39.89 -16.32
C THR A 643 -5.71 -40.65 -16.74
N ARG A 644 -6.71 -39.94 -17.27
CA ARG A 644 -8.00 -40.54 -17.66
C ARG A 644 -8.01 -41.20 -19.05
N THR A 645 -7.06 -40.88 -19.92
CA THR A 645 -7.07 -41.25 -21.35
C THR A 645 -6.25 -42.50 -21.64
N GLN A 646 -6.88 -43.55 -22.20
CA GLN A 646 -6.20 -44.80 -22.57
C GLN A 646 -5.04 -44.60 -23.57
N GLU A 647 -5.14 -43.65 -24.50
CA GLU A 647 -4.08 -43.37 -25.48
C GLU A 647 -2.81 -42.71 -24.87
N GLN A 648 -2.85 -42.33 -23.60
CA GLN A 648 -1.69 -41.86 -22.84
C GLN A 648 -1.06 -42.97 -21.97
N SER A 649 -1.65 -44.18 -21.90
CA SER A 649 -1.32 -45.18 -20.87
C SER A 649 -0.27 -46.22 -21.27
N THR A 650 0.59 -45.96 -22.27
CA THR A 650 1.76 -46.82 -22.54
C THR A 650 2.81 -46.63 -21.43
N ALA A 651 2.69 -47.40 -20.35
CA ALA A 651 3.56 -47.33 -19.17
C ALA A 651 5.02 -47.67 -19.54
N SER A 652 5.83 -46.64 -19.79
CA SER A 652 7.24 -46.79 -20.16
C SER A 652 8.13 -46.99 -18.93
N LEU A 653 8.88 -48.08 -18.90
CA LEU A 653 9.85 -48.35 -17.85
C LEU A 653 11.07 -47.41 -17.99
N LEU A 654 11.27 -46.51 -17.01
CA LEU A 654 12.45 -45.65 -16.94
C LEU A 654 13.54 -46.29 -16.07
N MET A 655 14.77 -46.37 -16.60
CA MET A 655 15.93 -46.75 -15.78
C MET A 655 16.33 -45.60 -14.86
N MET A 656 16.40 -45.88 -13.56
CA MET A 656 16.81 -44.93 -12.51
C MET A 656 18.05 -45.44 -11.76
N GLY A 657 18.89 -44.53 -11.28
CA GLY A 657 20.05 -44.85 -10.45
C GLY A 657 19.81 -44.48 -8.98
N PHE A 658 20.14 -45.41 -8.07
CA PHE A 658 20.11 -45.21 -6.62
C PHE A 658 21.53 -45.12 -6.04
N PRO A 659 22.23 -43.98 -6.15
CA PRO A 659 23.60 -43.83 -5.65
C PRO A 659 23.64 -43.62 -4.13
N SER A 660 24.65 -44.19 -3.48
CA SER A 660 24.94 -43.91 -2.07
C SER A 660 25.67 -42.57 -1.89
N ARG A 661 25.49 -41.94 -0.71
CA ARG A 661 26.31 -40.79 -0.28
C ARG A 661 27.72 -41.29 0.03
N THR A 662 28.70 -40.76 -0.67
CA THR A 662 30.11 -41.13 -0.53
C THR A 662 30.95 -39.92 -0.11
N LEU A 663 31.94 -40.17 0.74
CA LEU A 663 32.99 -39.22 1.07
C LEU A 663 34.13 -39.34 0.04
N ALA A 664 34.81 -38.23 -0.23
CA ALA A 664 36.00 -38.24 -1.07
C ALA A 664 37.16 -38.99 -0.38
N PRO A 665 37.84 -39.92 -1.07
CA PRO A 665 38.87 -40.76 -0.45
C PRO A 665 40.05 -39.92 0.04
N GLY A 666 40.63 -40.31 1.17
CA GLY A 666 41.79 -39.65 1.77
C GLY A 666 41.54 -38.21 2.26
N GLY A 667 40.28 -37.77 2.40
CA GLY A 667 39.95 -36.39 2.78
C GLY A 667 40.19 -35.34 1.68
N SER A 668 40.47 -35.80 0.46
CA SER A 668 40.62 -34.94 -0.73
C SER A 668 39.33 -34.19 -1.07
N THR A 669 39.43 -33.12 -1.87
CA THR A 669 38.26 -32.44 -2.46
C THR A 669 38.05 -32.89 -3.90
N SER A 670 36.84 -33.35 -4.23
CA SER A 670 36.45 -33.66 -5.61
C SER A 670 35.61 -32.55 -6.21
N TYR A 671 35.64 -32.40 -7.54
CA TYR A 671 34.80 -31.43 -8.25
C TYR A 671 33.42 -32.01 -8.57
N CYS A 672 32.37 -31.21 -8.42
CA CYS A 672 31.01 -31.58 -8.78
C CYS A 672 30.79 -31.47 -10.29
N ALA A 673 30.34 -32.55 -10.93
CA ALA A 673 30.09 -32.60 -12.37
C ALA A 673 28.99 -31.63 -12.85
N CYS A 674 28.13 -31.15 -11.95
CA CYS A 674 27.06 -30.19 -12.27
C CYS A 674 27.54 -28.73 -12.29
N HIS A 675 28.56 -28.38 -11.50
CA HIS A 675 28.90 -26.97 -11.20
C HIS A 675 30.40 -26.65 -11.26
N SER A 676 31.27 -27.65 -11.45
CA SER A 676 32.74 -27.56 -11.33
C SER A 676 33.24 -26.97 -9.99
N LYS A 677 32.39 -26.95 -8.95
CA LYS A 677 32.73 -26.49 -7.60
C LYS A 677 33.34 -27.63 -6.78
N PRO A 678 34.40 -27.39 -5.98
CA PRO A 678 35.00 -28.40 -5.11
C PRO A 678 34.07 -28.74 -3.93
N PHE A 679 34.02 -30.02 -3.56
CA PHE A 679 33.19 -30.52 -2.47
C PHE A 679 33.81 -31.79 -1.84
N ARG A 680 33.38 -32.17 -0.63
CA ARG A 680 33.91 -33.35 0.11
C ARG A 680 32.99 -34.57 0.16
N GLU A 681 31.68 -34.36 0.10
CA GLU A 681 30.65 -35.40 0.20
C GLU A 681 29.54 -35.26 -0.85
N GLY A 682 29.12 -36.38 -1.45
CA GLY A 682 28.14 -36.36 -2.53
C GLY A 682 27.88 -37.73 -3.11
N TYR A 683 27.17 -37.77 -4.24
CA TYR A 683 26.62 -38.99 -4.81
C TYR A 683 27.40 -39.39 -6.06
N ALA A 684 27.82 -40.65 -6.13
CA ALA A 684 28.54 -41.20 -7.27
C ALA A 684 27.56 -41.95 -8.18
N CYS A 685 27.42 -41.51 -9.43
CA CYS A 685 26.53 -42.13 -10.41
C CYS A 685 26.81 -43.64 -10.56
N THR A 686 25.78 -44.47 -10.41
CA THR A 686 25.90 -45.94 -10.49
C THR A 686 26.35 -46.45 -11.86
N ARG A 687 26.18 -45.66 -12.93
CA ARG A 687 26.54 -46.03 -14.32
C ARG A 687 27.91 -45.54 -14.78
N CYS A 688 28.38 -44.38 -14.30
CA CYS A 688 29.62 -43.76 -14.80
C CYS A 688 30.52 -43.14 -13.72
N ALA A 689 30.23 -43.38 -12.44
CA ALA A 689 30.93 -42.83 -11.27
C ALA A 689 31.03 -41.29 -11.17
N ALA A 690 30.43 -40.55 -12.11
CA ALA A 690 30.38 -39.08 -12.09
C ALA A 690 29.76 -38.56 -10.80
N ARG A 691 30.35 -37.50 -10.26
CA ARG A 691 30.09 -37.01 -8.90
C ARG A 691 29.13 -35.82 -8.87
N VAL A 692 28.00 -36.01 -8.20
CA VAL A 692 26.87 -35.07 -8.14
C VAL A 692 26.66 -34.59 -6.70
N CYS A 693 26.39 -33.29 -6.51
CA CYS A 693 26.34 -32.70 -5.16
C CYS A 693 24.99 -32.84 -4.44
N ARG A 694 23.87 -32.99 -5.14
CA ARG A 694 22.52 -33.12 -4.59
C ARG A 694 21.67 -34.05 -5.45
N LEU A 695 20.65 -34.63 -4.85
CA LEU A 695 19.63 -35.44 -5.52
C LEU A 695 18.25 -34.84 -5.19
N PRO A 696 17.23 -35.06 -6.03
CA PRO A 696 17.30 -35.76 -7.31
C PRO A 696 17.94 -34.91 -8.41
N ALA A 697 18.62 -35.56 -9.35
CA ALA A 697 19.32 -34.89 -10.45
C ALA A 697 19.55 -35.84 -11.63
N GLU A 698 19.57 -35.32 -12.85
CA GLU A 698 20.07 -36.07 -14.00
C GLU A 698 21.61 -36.04 -14.00
N CYS A 699 22.24 -37.18 -14.31
CA CYS A 699 23.69 -37.28 -14.34
C CYS A 699 24.27 -36.66 -15.63
N PRO A 700 24.98 -35.51 -15.57
CA PRO A 700 25.40 -34.75 -16.76
C PRO A 700 26.40 -35.50 -17.66
N ALA A 701 26.99 -36.59 -17.19
CA ALA A 701 27.90 -37.43 -17.95
C ALA A 701 27.25 -38.66 -18.63
N CYS A 702 25.97 -38.99 -18.37
CA CYS A 702 25.35 -40.20 -18.95
C CYS A 702 23.81 -40.22 -19.06
N GLY A 703 23.10 -39.13 -18.72
CA GLY A 703 21.64 -39.02 -18.86
C GLY A 703 20.83 -39.94 -17.93
N LEU A 704 21.45 -40.54 -16.91
CA LEU A 704 20.74 -41.36 -15.93
C LEU A 704 20.14 -40.46 -14.84
N THR A 705 18.85 -40.62 -14.56
CA THR A 705 18.17 -39.97 -13.43
C THR A 705 18.64 -40.60 -12.12
N LEU A 706 19.25 -39.78 -11.25
CA LEU A 706 19.75 -40.19 -9.94
C LEU A 706 18.80 -39.72 -8.84
N ILE A 707 18.37 -40.65 -8.00
CA ILE A 707 17.36 -40.44 -6.96
C ILE A 707 17.70 -41.23 -5.69
N LEU A 708 17.07 -40.87 -4.56
CA LEU A 708 17.07 -41.70 -3.35
C LEU A 708 15.76 -42.47 -3.26
N SER A 709 15.78 -43.65 -2.64
CA SER A 709 14.57 -44.44 -2.36
C SER A 709 13.54 -43.65 -1.54
N THR A 710 14.00 -42.79 -0.63
CA THR A 710 13.17 -41.85 0.14
C THR A 710 12.37 -40.88 -0.72
N HIS A 711 12.83 -40.54 -1.93
CA HIS A 711 12.11 -39.64 -2.84
C HIS A 711 10.90 -40.35 -3.47
N LEU A 712 11.03 -41.64 -3.83
CA LEU A 712 9.90 -42.44 -4.33
C LEU A 712 8.91 -42.78 -3.22
N ALA A 713 9.43 -43.18 -2.05
CA ALA A 713 8.61 -43.49 -0.88
C ALA A 713 7.71 -42.31 -0.47
N ARG A 714 8.18 -41.08 -0.66
CA ARG A 714 7.40 -39.89 -0.32
C ARG A 714 6.22 -39.64 -1.27
N SER A 715 6.37 -39.84 -2.58
CA SER A 715 5.25 -39.71 -3.54
C SER A 715 4.22 -40.86 -3.48
N TYR A 716 4.51 -41.92 -2.72
CA TYR A 716 3.67 -43.13 -2.64
C TYR A 716 2.25 -42.87 -2.11
N HIS A 717 2.08 -41.87 -1.23
CA HIS A 717 0.78 -41.49 -0.66
C HIS A 717 -0.24 -40.98 -1.70
N HIS A 718 0.21 -40.56 -2.89
CA HIS A 718 -0.68 -40.20 -4.00
C HIS A 718 -1.20 -41.43 -4.78
N LEU A 719 -0.48 -42.56 -4.74
CA LEU A 719 -0.88 -43.81 -5.40
C LEU A 719 -1.87 -44.60 -4.54
N PHE A 720 -1.62 -44.62 -3.23
CA PHE A 720 -2.42 -45.33 -2.24
C PHE A 720 -2.93 -44.35 -1.19
N PRO A 721 -3.92 -43.49 -1.53
CA PRO A 721 -4.49 -42.55 -0.58
C PRO A 721 -5.20 -43.29 0.56
N LEU A 722 -5.11 -42.73 1.77
CA LEU A 722 -5.88 -43.23 2.92
C LEU A 722 -7.38 -43.09 2.63
N ARG A 723 -8.14 -44.17 2.87
CA ARG A 723 -9.61 -44.17 2.73
C ARG A 723 -10.24 -43.29 3.83
N ASN A 724 -11.11 -42.37 3.43
CA ASN A 724 -11.87 -41.48 4.31
C ASN A 724 -12.57 -42.26 5.43
N TRP A 725 -12.55 -41.75 6.67
CA TRP A 725 -13.19 -42.43 7.82
C TRP A 725 -14.69 -42.10 7.93
N VAL A 726 -15.48 -43.11 8.27
CA VAL A 726 -16.95 -43.06 8.28
C VAL A 726 -17.46 -42.50 9.61
N GLU A 727 -18.56 -41.74 9.57
CA GLU A 727 -19.21 -41.21 10.76
C GLU A 727 -19.83 -42.32 11.61
N VAL A 728 -19.53 -42.33 12.91
CA VAL A 728 -20.07 -43.32 13.86
C VAL A 728 -21.34 -42.76 14.50
N SER A 729 -22.41 -43.54 14.47
CA SER A 729 -23.69 -43.20 15.11
C SER A 729 -23.64 -43.33 16.63
N TRP A 730 -24.58 -42.72 17.35
CA TRP A 730 -24.71 -42.94 18.80
C TRP A 730 -25.04 -44.39 19.21
N ALA A 731 -25.48 -45.25 18.29
CA ALA A 731 -25.67 -46.68 18.57
C ALA A 731 -24.32 -47.43 18.61
N ASP A 732 -23.42 -47.12 17.68
CA ASP A 732 -22.11 -47.77 17.54
C ASP A 732 -21.05 -47.17 18.47
N ALA A 733 -21.27 -45.94 18.94
CA ALA A 733 -20.40 -45.17 19.84
C ALA A 733 -19.99 -45.92 21.13
N VAL A 734 -20.82 -46.87 21.58
CA VAL A 734 -20.58 -47.73 22.76
C VAL A 734 -19.28 -48.54 22.66
N ARG A 735 -18.79 -48.82 21.44
CA ARG A 735 -17.57 -49.60 21.21
C ARG A 735 -16.27 -48.90 21.68
N SER A 736 -16.28 -47.60 21.96
CA SER A 736 -15.07 -46.85 22.40
C SER A 736 -15.37 -45.66 23.32
N ALA A 737 -14.73 -45.65 24.49
CA ALA A 737 -14.72 -44.50 25.40
C ALA A 737 -13.62 -43.46 25.09
N VAL A 738 -12.52 -43.88 24.44
CA VAL A 738 -11.37 -43.02 24.10
C VAL A 738 -10.96 -43.19 22.63
N CYS A 739 -10.36 -42.15 22.04
CA CYS A 739 -9.77 -42.20 20.71
C CYS A 739 -8.57 -43.15 20.66
N PHE A 740 -8.51 -44.03 19.66
CA PHE A 740 -7.44 -45.03 19.53
C PHE A 740 -6.03 -44.41 19.45
N SER A 741 -5.89 -43.24 18.80
CA SER A 741 -4.57 -42.63 18.54
C SER A 741 -4.10 -41.68 19.65
N CYS A 742 -4.94 -40.74 20.09
CA CYS A 742 -4.55 -39.71 21.07
C CYS A 742 -5.03 -39.99 22.50
N GLN A 743 -5.83 -41.04 22.71
CA GLN A 743 -6.43 -41.42 24.00
C GLN A 743 -7.35 -40.37 24.64
N CYS A 744 -7.65 -39.26 23.95
CA CYS A 744 -8.67 -38.31 24.40
C CYS A 744 -10.02 -38.99 24.62
N PRO A 745 -10.73 -38.71 25.72
CA PRO A 745 -12.07 -39.23 25.95
C PRO A 745 -13.04 -38.69 24.91
N PHE A 746 -13.93 -39.55 24.43
CA PHE A 746 -15.06 -39.15 23.61
C PHE A 746 -16.24 -38.69 24.50
N PRO A 747 -17.19 -37.88 23.98
CA PRO A 747 -18.39 -37.53 24.72
C PRO A 747 -19.20 -38.79 25.11
N GLU A 748 -19.71 -38.79 26.35
CA GLU A 748 -20.64 -39.82 26.84
C GLU A 748 -21.99 -39.73 26.11
N GLN A 749 -22.66 -40.87 25.96
CA GLN A 749 -24.00 -40.91 25.38
C GLN A 749 -25.02 -40.26 26.34
N PRO A 750 -25.84 -39.30 25.87
CA PRO A 750 -26.86 -38.66 26.71
C PRO A 750 -27.88 -39.70 27.20
N ARG A 751 -27.91 -39.94 28.52
CA ARG A 751 -28.77 -40.96 29.13
C ARG A 751 -30.23 -40.49 29.09
N GLY A 752 -31.13 -41.39 28.70
CA GLY A 752 -32.42 -41.03 28.09
C GLY A 752 -33.53 -40.48 28.99
N ARG A 753 -34.69 -40.28 28.36
CA ARG A 753 -35.96 -39.65 28.81
C ARG A 753 -36.07 -38.13 28.61
N ALA A 754 -35.12 -37.30 29.05
CA ALA A 754 -35.24 -35.84 28.89
C ALA A 754 -35.37 -35.37 27.42
N HIS A 755 -34.75 -36.10 26.49
CA HIS A 755 -34.78 -35.76 25.06
C HIS A 755 -36.12 -36.06 24.36
N ALA A 756 -36.97 -36.92 24.94
CA ALA A 756 -38.26 -37.29 24.33
C ALA A 756 -39.32 -36.18 24.44
N GLU A 757 -39.16 -35.28 25.41
CA GLU A 757 -40.03 -34.11 25.59
C GLU A 757 -39.44 -32.89 24.86
N ARG A 758 -38.13 -32.61 24.99
CA ARG A 758 -37.47 -31.52 24.23
C ARG A 758 -37.60 -31.66 22.70
N ALA A 759 -37.57 -32.88 22.16
CA ALA A 759 -37.76 -33.14 20.72
C ALA A 759 -39.20 -32.92 20.20
N ARG A 760 -40.12 -32.39 21.03
CA ARG A 760 -41.45 -31.94 20.60
C ARG A 760 -41.62 -30.42 20.52
N GLU A 761 -40.73 -29.65 21.14
CA GLU A 761 -40.85 -28.18 21.20
C GLU A 761 -39.83 -27.49 20.30
N ASP A 762 -38.61 -28.04 20.18
CA ASP A 762 -37.61 -27.59 19.20
C ASP A 762 -37.68 -28.44 17.92
N PRO A 763 -38.04 -27.88 16.74
CA PRO A 763 -37.84 -28.57 15.47
C PRO A 763 -36.33 -28.69 15.21
N ALA A 764 -35.85 -29.92 15.04
CA ALA A 764 -34.42 -30.24 15.00
C ALA A 764 -33.62 -29.28 14.10
N LYS A 765 -32.69 -28.52 14.71
CA LYS A 765 -31.67 -27.79 13.96
C LYS A 765 -30.96 -28.77 13.03
N PRO A 766 -30.82 -28.47 11.72
CA PRO A 766 -30.20 -29.40 10.79
C PRO A 766 -28.73 -29.59 11.19
N THR A 767 -28.38 -30.82 11.59
CA THR A 767 -26.99 -31.19 11.86
C THR A 767 -26.13 -30.88 10.63
N SER A 768 -24.98 -30.24 10.86
CA SER A 768 -24.08 -29.84 9.78
C SER A 768 -23.60 -31.08 9.02
N LYS A 769 -24.01 -31.21 7.75
CA LYS A 769 -23.69 -32.37 6.92
C LYS A 769 -22.18 -32.63 6.90
N GLY A 770 -21.75 -33.75 7.49
CA GLY A 770 -20.34 -34.14 7.57
C GLY A 770 -19.72 -34.08 8.97
N VAL A 771 -20.49 -33.89 10.05
CA VAL A 771 -20.01 -34.05 11.44
C VAL A 771 -20.71 -35.22 12.11
N SER A 772 -19.93 -36.16 12.66
CA SER A 772 -20.48 -37.30 13.42
C SER A 772 -21.21 -36.80 14.67
N GLU A 773 -22.48 -37.20 14.82
CA GLU A 773 -23.30 -36.91 16.02
C GLU A 773 -22.61 -37.31 17.34
N SER A 774 -21.73 -38.32 17.30
CA SER A 774 -21.02 -38.87 18.47
C SER A 774 -19.55 -38.44 18.56
N GLY A 775 -19.08 -37.55 17.68
CA GLY A 775 -17.69 -37.08 17.62
C GLY A 775 -16.65 -38.15 17.25
N ARG A 776 -17.10 -39.30 16.72
CA ARG A 776 -16.30 -40.51 16.47
C ARG A 776 -16.29 -40.84 14.97
N TYR A 777 -15.10 -41.15 14.45
CA TYR A 777 -14.89 -41.57 13.06
C TYR A 777 -14.24 -42.95 13.02
N ALA A 778 -14.78 -43.86 12.21
CA ALA A 778 -14.32 -45.25 12.11
C ALA A 778 -13.54 -45.51 10.82
N CYS A 779 -12.40 -46.18 10.94
CA CYS A 779 -11.67 -46.70 9.78
C CYS A 779 -12.28 -48.06 9.36
N GLU A 780 -12.75 -48.18 8.12
CA GLU A 780 -13.40 -49.39 7.59
C GLU A 780 -12.53 -50.66 7.68
N VAL A 781 -11.20 -50.52 7.63
CA VAL A 781 -10.27 -51.66 7.52
C VAL A 781 -9.94 -52.28 8.88
N CYS A 782 -9.71 -51.46 9.91
CA CYS A 782 -9.37 -51.93 11.26
C CYS A 782 -10.53 -51.82 12.27
N GLY A 783 -11.63 -51.17 11.90
CA GLY A 783 -12.81 -51.00 12.75
C GLY A 783 -12.61 -50.11 14.00
N ASN A 784 -11.44 -49.50 14.17
CA ASN A 784 -11.08 -48.62 15.29
C ASN A 784 -11.66 -47.21 15.13
N HIS A 785 -11.91 -46.56 16.27
CA HIS A 785 -12.54 -45.23 16.36
C HIS A 785 -11.53 -44.12 16.72
N PHE A 786 -11.67 -42.97 16.06
CA PHE A 786 -10.79 -41.81 16.16
C PHE A 786 -11.60 -40.50 16.33
N CYS A 787 -10.98 -39.45 16.87
CA CYS A 787 -11.54 -38.09 16.92
C CYS A 787 -11.19 -37.26 15.68
N ILE A 788 -11.84 -36.10 15.50
CA ILE A 788 -11.67 -35.26 14.31
C ILE A 788 -10.21 -34.82 14.06
N ASP A 789 -9.47 -34.42 15.09
CA ASP A 789 -8.09 -33.96 14.87
C ASP A 789 -7.13 -35.12 14.52
N CYS A 790 -7.47 -36.36 14.92
CA CYS A 790 -6.77 -37.56 14.44
C CYS A 790 -7.17 -37.93 13.00
N ASP A 791 -8.41 -37.66 12.59
CA ASP A 791 -8.89 -37.81 11.20
C ASP A 791 -8.14 -36.83 10.28
N VAL A 792 -8.05 -35.55 10.68
CA VAL A 792 -7.24 -34.52 10.01
C VAL A 792 -5.77 -34.96 9.90
N PHE A 793 -5.13 -35.27 11.04
CA PHE A 793 -3.69 -35.57 11.06
C PHE A 793 -3.33 -36.85 10.27
N ALA A 794 -4.20 -37.86 10.29
CA ALA A 794 -4.01 -39.09 9.51
C ALA A 794 -4.15 -38.86 8.00
N HIS A 795 -5.08 -38.01 7.55
CA HIS A 795 -5.28 -37.74 6.11
C HIS A 795 -4.33 -36.68 5.56
N GLU A 796 -3.93 -35.67 6.35
CA GLU A 796 -3.08 -34.56 5.90
C GLU A 796 -1.57 -34.77 6.10
N VAL A 797 -1.13 -35.51 7.14
CA VAL A 797 0.29 -35.57 7.54
C VAL A 797 0.88 -36.98 7.51
N ILE A 798 0.18 -37.97 8.10
CA ILE A 798 0.70 -39.36 8.14
C ILE A 798 0.37 -40.12 6.84
N HIS A 799 -0.76 -39.79 6.21
CA HIS A 799 -1.40 -40.53 5.11
C HIS A 799 -1.61 -42.03 5.36
N ASN A 800 -1.61 -42.46 6.63
CA ASN A 800 -1.77 -43.84 7.07
C ASN A 800 -2.63 -43.91 8.32
N CYS A 801 -3.44 -44.96 8.47
CA CYS A 801 -4.21 -45.20 9.70
C CYS A 801 -3.32 -45.87 10.77
N PRO A 802 -3.16 -45.28 11.97
CA PRO A 802 -2.42 -45.90 13.07
C PRO A 802 -3.01 -47.26 13.49
N GLY A 803 -4.33 -47.42 13.38
CA GLY A 803 -5.02 -48.67 13.66
C GLY A 803 -4.54 -49.81 12.74
N CYS A 804 -4.56 -49.60 11.42
CA CYS A 804 -4.10 -50.61 10.46
C CYS A 804 -2.60 -50.94 10.63
N GLN A 805 -1.76 -49.97 10.96
CA GLN A 805 -0.32 -50.18 11.20
C GLN A 805 -0.03 -50.89 12.54
N SER A 806 -0.94 -50.80 13.52
CA SER A 806 -0.82 -51.50 14.81
C SER A 806 -1.28 -52.97 14.76
N VAL A 807 -2.20 -53.30 13.85
CA VAL A 807 -2.71 -54.67 13.68
C VAL A 807 -1.81 -55.40 12.70
N VAL A 808 -0.81 -56.09 13.23
CA VAL A 808 -0.10 -57.12 12.46
C VAL A 808 -1.10 -58.24 12.17
N HIS A 809 -1.67 -58.24 10.97
CA HIS A 809 -2.45 -59.37 10.48
C HIS A 809 -1.54 -60.60 10.45
N ALA A 810 -1.87 -61.60 11.28
CA ALA A 810 -1.45 -62.96 10.96
C ALA A 810 -2.07 -63.31 9.61
N HIS A 811 -1.26 -63.71 8.63
CA HIS A 811 -1.75 -64.07 7.30
C HIS A 811 -2.64 -65.33 7.39
N GLU A 812 -3.95 -65.13 7.48
CA GLU A 812 -4.89 -66.08 6.89
C GLU A 812 -4.78 -65.90 5.36
N PRO A 813 -4.46 -66.95 4.58
CA PRO A 813 -4.29 -66.81 3.15
C PRO A 813 -5.64 -66.50 2.49
N ALA A 814 -5.76 -65.32 1.89
CA ALA A 814 -7.00 -64.88 1.26
C ALA A 814 -7.37 -65.81 0.09
N GLU A 815 -8.58 -66.39 0.13
CA GLU A 815 -9.12 -67.10 -1.02
C GLU A 815 -9.23 -66.14 -2.23
N VAL A 816 -8.87 -66.64 -3.41
CA VAL A 816 -8.71 -65.82 -4.62
C VAL A 816 -10.06 -65.35 -5.16
N ASN A 817 -10.55 -64.22 -4.65
CA ASN A 817 -11.79 -63.56 -5.08
C ASN A 817 -11.62 -62.02 -5.24
N GLY A 818 -10.55 -61.62 -5.94
CA GLY A 818 -10.46 -60.37 -6.73
C GLY A 818 -10.36 -59.01 -6.02
N ASN A 819 -10.98 -58.84 -4.84
CA ASN A 819 -11.25 -57.52 -4.25
C ASN A 819 -10.47 -57.22 -2.95
N GLY A 820 -9.54 -58.10 -2.55
CA GLY A 820 -8.81 -57.97 -1.29
C GLY A 820 -7.46 -57.27 -1.44
N TYR A 821 -7.40 -55.96 -1.13
CA TYR A 821 -6.13 -55.24 -0.90
C TYR A 821 -6.21 -54.42 0.39
N ALA A 822 -5.34 -54.77 1.34
CA ALA A 822 -5.20 -54.05 2.61
C ALA A 822 -4.37 -52.76 2.44
N ASN A 823 -4.48 -51.85 3.41
CA ASN A 823 -3.77 -50.57 3.38
C ASN A 823 -2.26 -50.78 3.64
N GLY A 824 -1.46 -50.91 2.58
CA GLY A 824 0.01 -50.81 2.63
C GLY A 824 0.80 -52.12 2.69
N SER A 825 0.15 -53.28 2.54
CA SER A 825 0.84 -54.57 2.43
C SER A 825 1.31 -54.83 0.99
N MET A 826 2.63 -54.85 0.77
CA MET A 826 3.23 -55.41 -0.44
C MET A 826 3.95 -56.70 -0.07
N GLU A 827 3.47 -57.84 -0.57
CA GLU A 827 4.23 -59.08 -0.48
C GLU A 827 5.49 -58.95 -1.36
N VAL A 828 6.65 -59.12 -0.74
CA VAL A 828 7.94 -59.10 -1.43
C VAL A 828 8.34 -60.54 -1.69
N ASP A 829 7.96 -61.05 -2.86
CA ASP A 829 8.50 -62.31 -3.38
C ASP A 829 10.04 -62.27 -3.33
N SER A 830 10.63 -63.34 -2.80
CA SER A 830 12.04 -63.43 -2.39
C SER A 830 12.87 -64.34 -3.29
#